data_AF-A0A964YNY7-F1
#
_entry.id   AF-A0A964YNY7-F1
#
_cell.length_a   1.000
_cell.length_b   1.000
_cell.length_c   1.000
_cell.angle_alpha   90.00
_cell.angle_beta   90.00
_cell.angle_gamma   90.00
#
_symmetry.space_group_name_H-M   'P 1'
#
loop_
_entity.id
_entity.type
_entity.pdbx_description
1 polymer ?
#
loop_
_entity_poly.entity_id
_entity_poly.type
_entity_poly.pdbx_seq_one_letter_code
_entity_poly.pdbx_strand_id
1 'polypeptide(L)'
;MNITNQLPKNLEKTISDLARAREKAAKQKYLLDLSETLVMHLCSFVLGEYKEMGKVHIPLEKSFLQQKKNLGFGVYQGWLRESSKFLNQEKQPSEIHDLLHGSHDFLELSQFIKAYVALKSAVENNHENYMEQISQSLKNQPGKVNLLQFFDVLIEFRNRVAHPHKEVKGKVVTWPFSEEYFDAINPFLESGLNRVINELGKIWEFRQFVVDSNEQGVLTLISEDSNEPMEVTKTADYPEGIKVFAAKDTVLLSDWKLLLRAGEEAVEKIRQEEEELRNKATVEDLKESIKAALGDEQISLDELNFFESIGKTRMGLSKEQIKHLILEVAHKMGIEDPFPEVDKRFIEAIDHAITTKTYNEFLLKLTGQQYGVSSEQFEKLFIERTFALNADPVEVRRNKVIQMSANDFKAYANLMRAQQWIYALGTFSRELRGIYNMTAGAADTFASKEYWQRWSFNAVEDFAKKRIETISPEPEHWQVKMNMWQQGNMAGYAWCSIFPKESPVKSVLALDLAINNSERIKGDVMIGFLPNRKDEKLLENAGLLYALFALNLKEFTEKFMDDIRQYPHLKMWDSINFCGNYPLSEITEKYPWFYTYLYALDEIQFVLPMQELVENPSSVQETFDISFNLFNGLFDEVIRDYQNLKSSTYLIHEFETTISVKLKELFPIFDQFGLIEQQHKKEKLNDVNEATSEEAEVVEEVLNGLTGSVNHGHFSKTFRTKEQGFPLLISFSVRQDY
;
A
#
# COMPACT_ATOMS: atom_id res chain seq x y z
N MET A 1 -31.15 -8.27 -37.05
CA MET A 1 -31.90 -8.33 -35.79
C MET A 1 -33.34 -7.91 -36.05
N ASN A 2 -34.30 -8.83 -35.99
CA ASN A 2 -35.74 -8.49 -35.97
C ASN A 2 -36.22 -8.64 -34.53
N ILE A 3 -36.28 -7.53 -33.79
CA ILE A 3 -36.66 -7.52 -32.38
C ILE A 3 -38.04 -6.86 -32.29
N THR A 4 -39.02 -7.59 -31.76
CA THR A 4 -40.44 -7.19 -31.76
C THR A 4 -40.87 -6.42 -30.51
N ASN A 5 -39.99 -6.29 -29.50
CA ASN A 5 -40.21 -5.51 -28.28
C ASN A 5 -39.15 -4.39 -28.18
N GLN A 6 -39.50 -3.24 -27.58
CA GLN A 6 -38.54 -2.18 -27.28
C GLN A 6 -37.50 -2.71 -26.28
N LEU A 7 -36.21 -2.61 -26.62
CA LEU A 7 -35.13 -3.05 -25.75
C LEU A 7 -34.70 -1.91 -24.81
N PRO A 8 -33.99 -2.22 -23.72
CA PRO A 8 -33.31 -1.18 -22.95
C PRO A 8 -32.41 -0.32 -23.86
N LYS A 9 -32.49 1.01 -23.74
CA LYS A 9 -31.76 1.97 -24.59
C LYS A 9 -30.26 1.70 -24.71
N ASN A 10 -29.63 1.25 -23.63
CA ASN A 10 -28.20 0.91 -23.64
C ASN A 10 -27.89 -0.25 -24.58
N LEU A 11 -28.78 -1.25 -24.69
CA LEU A 11 -28.67 -2.34 -25.65
C LEU A 11 -29.00 -1.85 -27.07
N GLU A 12 -30.04 -1.02 -27.23
CA GLU A 12 -30.41 -0.45 -28.54
C GLU A 12 -29.28 0.37 -29.16
N LYS A 13 -28.60 1.19 -28.35
CA LYS A 13 -27.45 1.99 -28.80
C LYS A 13 -26.33 1.09 -29.32
N THR A 14 -25.93 0.08 -28.56
CA THR A 14 -24.86 -0.85 -28.96
C THR A 14 -25.25 -1.66 -30.20
N ILE A 15 -26.52 -2.08 -30.32
CA ILE A 15 -27.05 -2.75 -31.51
C ILE A 15 -27.01 -1.83 -32.74
N SER A 16 -27.38 -0.55 -32.57
CA SER A 16 -27.31 0.45 -33.64
C SER A 16 -25.88 0.71 -34.11
N ASP A 17 -24.93 0.80 -33.17
CA ASP A 17 -23.51 0.97 -33.47
C ASP A 17 -22.93 -0.27 -34.18
N LEU A 18 -23.32 -1.48 -33.73
CA LEU A 18 -22.99 -2.75 -34.40
C LEU A 18 -23.50 -2.79 -35.85
N ALA A 19 -24.74 -2.35 -36.10
CA ALA A 19 -25.33 -2.32 -37.44
C ALA A 19 -24.62 -1.34 -38.38
N ARG A 20 -24.01 -0.27 -37.84
CA ARG A 20 -23.25 0.74 -38.60
C ARG A 20 -21.80 0.34 -38.84
N ALA A 21 -21.27 -0.61 -38.07
CA ALA A 21 -19.87 -1.04 -38.18
C ALA A 21 -19.60 -1.75 -39.50
N ARG A 22 -18.68 -1.18 -40.30
CA ARG A 22 -18.26 -1.76 -41.60
C ARG A 22 -17.02 -2.65 -41.46
N GLU A 23 -16.12 -2.31 -40.57
CA GLU A 23 -14.89 -3.06 -40.31
C GLU A 23 -15.16 -4.29 -39.43
N LYS A 24 -14.55 -5.44 -39.77
CA LYS A 24 -14.74 -6.70 -39.04
C LYS A 24 -14.22 -6.65 -37.61
N ALA A 25 -13.12 -5.94 -37.37
CA ALA A 25 -12.58 -5.70 -36.03
C ALA A 25 -13.53 -4.83 -35.19
N ALA A 26 -14.07 -3.75 -35.77
CA ALA A 26 -15.06 -2.91 -35.11
C ALA A 26 -16.34 -3.68 -34.78
N LYS A 27 -16.81 -4.57 -35.68
CA LYS A 27 -17.92 -5.48 -35.40
C LYS A 27 -17.64 -6.38 -34.20
N GLN A 28 -16.46 -7.00 -34.13
CA GLN A 28 -16.10 -7.83 -32.98
C GLN A 28 -16.11 -7.03 -31.67
N LYS A 29 -15.57 -5.81 -31.68
CA LYS A 29 -15.62 -4.91 -30.52
C LYS A 29 -17.07 -4.66 -30.07
N TYR A 30 -17.96 -4.25 -30.97
CA TYR A 30 -19.36 -3.97 -30.60
C TYR A 30 -20.13 -5.23 -30.18
N LEU A 31 -19.79 -6.41 -30.69
CA LEU A 31 -20.36 -7.68 -30.20
C LEU A 31 -19.91 -7.96 -28.75
N LEU A 32 -18.66 -7.68 -28.41
CA LEU A 32 -18.15 -7.79 -27.05
C LEU A 32 -18.82 -6.75 -26.13
N ASP A 33 -18.92 -5.49 -26.55
CA ASP A 33 -19.59 -4.43 -25.79
C ASP A 33 -21.09 -4.77 -25.55
N LEU A 34 -21.75 -5.37 -26.55
CA LEU A 34 -23.14 -5.84 -26.43
C LEU A 34 -23.25 -6.95 -25.40
N SER A 35 -22.31 -7.90 -25.40
CA SER A 35 -22.29 -8.98 -24.43
C SER A 35 -22.06 -8.49 -22.99
N GLU A 36 -21.20 -7.49 -22.82
CA GLU A 36 -20.93 -6.88 -21.52
C GLU A 36 -22.18 -6.20 -20.98
N THR A 37 -22.82 -5.39 -21.82
CA THR A 37 -24.07 -4.70 -21.48
C THR A 37 -25.18 -5.70 -21.12
N LEU A 38 -25.26 -6.82 -21.84
CA LEU A 38 -26.29 -7.85 -21.63
C LEU A 38 -26.14 -8.54 -20.27
N VAL A 39 -24.94 -9.02 -19.92
CA VAL A 39 -24.72 -9.68 -18.62
C VAL A 39 -24.88 -8.69 -17.46
N MET A 40 -24.44 -7.44 -17.62
CA MET A 40 -24.68 -6.41 -16.61
C MET A 40 -26.18 -6.19 -16.40
N HIS A 41 -26.96 -6.11 -17.48
CA HIS A 41 -28.42 -5.96 -17.38
C HIS A 41 -29.07 -7.16 -16.68
N LEU A 42 -28.70 -8.38 -17.06
CA LEU A 42 -29.18 -9.61 -16.41
C LEU A 42 -28.80 -9.67 -14.93
N CYS A 43 -27.55 -9.31 -14.60
CA CYS A 43 -27.09 -9.28 -13.23
C CYS A 43 -27.86 -8.25 -12.40
N SER A 44 -28.10 -7.05 -12.94
CA SER A 44 -28.90 -6.02 -12.28
C SER A 44 -30.33 -6.49 -12.03
N PHE A 45 -30.95 -7.16 -13.01
CA PHE A 45 -32.30 -7.70 -12.89
C PHE A 45 -32.41 -8.75 -11.76
N VAL A 46 -31.54 -9.76 -11.77
CA VAL A 46 -31.57 -10.85 -10.77
C VAL A 46 -31.16 -10.35 -9.38
N LEU A 47 -30.23 -9.40 -9.30
CA LEU A 47 -29.92 -8.74 -8.03
C LEU A 47 -31.10 -7.90 -7.51
N GLY A 48 -31.88 -7.30 -8.39
CA GLY A 48 -33.14 -6.63 -8.05
C GLY A 48 -34.16 -7.60 -7.43
N GLU A 49 -34.36 -8.76 -8.05
CA GLU A 49 -35.20 -9.85 -7.49
C GLU A 49 -34.67 -10.33 -6.13
N TYR A 50 -33.36 -10.47 -6.00
CA TYR A 50 -32.70 -10.84 -4.74
C TYR A 50 -32.94 -9.81 -3.63
N LYS A 51 -32.80 -8.50 -3.92
CA LYS A 51 -33.04 -7.44 -2.93
C LYS A 51 -34.53 -7.36 -2.54
N GLU A 52 -35.44 -7.59 -3.49
CA GLU A 52 -36.88 -7.63 -3.23
C GLU A 52 -37.28 -8.78 -2.30
N MET A 53 -36.62 -9.94 -2.42
CA MET A 53 -36.87 -11.09 -1.52
C MET A 53 -36.55 -10.77 -0.04
N GLY A 54 -35.65 -9.81 0.22
CA GLY A 54 -35.34 -9.34 1.58
C GLY A 54 -34.63 -10.36 2.47
N LYS A 55 -34.10 -11.45 1.91
CA LYS A 55 -33.30 -12.46 2.64
C LYS A 55 -31.82 -12.31 2.36
N VAL A 56 -31.00 -12.57 3.38
CA VAL A 56 -29.56 -12.36 3.35
C VAL A 56 -28.80 -13.62 2.93
N HIS A 57 -28.02 -13.53 1.84
CA HIS A 57 -27.00 -14.53 1.49
C HIS A 57 -25.60 -14.00 1.81
N ILE A 58 -25.03 -14.43 2.93
CA ILE A 58 -23.76 -13.89 3.47
C ILE A 58 -22.61 -13.93 2.44
N PRO A 59 -22.34 -15.03 1.70
CA PRO A 59 -21.24 -15.05 0.73
C PRO A 59 -21.42 -14.03 -0.42
N LEU A 60 -22.66 -13.81 -0.85
CA LEU A 60 -22.98 -12.84 -1.90
C LEU A 60 -22.81 -11.40 -1.37
N GLU A 61 -23.32 -11.12 -0.17
CA GLU A 61 -23.18 -9.79 0.46
C GLU A 61 -21.71 -9.45 0.79
N LYS A 62 -20.91 -10.42 1.24
CA LYS A 62 -19.44 -10.26 1.40
C LYS A 62 -18.77 -9.86 0.09
N SER A 63 -19.18 -10.44 -1.03
CA SER A 63 -18.61 -10.13 -2.33
C SER A 63 -18.90 -8.70 -2.80
N PHE A 64 -19.94 -8.05 -2.28
CA PHE A 64 -20.23 -6.64 -2.54
C PHE A 64 -19.28 -5.69 -1.76
N LEU A 65 -18.90 -6.07 -0.53
CA LEU A 65 -18.01 -5.26 0.34
C LEU A 65 -16.55 -5.29 -0.10
N GLN A 66 -16.08 -6.39 -0.69
CA GLN A 66 -14.66 -6.62 -0.95
C GLN A 66 -14.08 -5.87 -2.17
N GLN A 67 -14.89 -5.13 -2.95
CA GLN A 67 -14.47 -4.68 -4.29
C GLN A 67 -14.30 -3.15 -4.40
N LYS A 68 -13.10 -2.70 -4.79
CA LYS A 68 -12.76 -1.31 -5.14
C LYS A 68 -12.97 -1.05 -6.65
N LYS A 69 -12.93 0.23 -7.06
CA LYS A 69 -13.25 0.76 -8.41
C LYS A 69 -12.75 -0.12 -9.58
N ASN A 70 -13.59 -0.23 -10.62
CA ASN A 70 -13.44 -1.02 -11.87
C ASN A 70 -13.70 -2.53 -11.71
N LEU A 71 -14.98 -2.90 -11.62
CA LEU A 71 -15.42 -4.29 -11.54
C LEU A 71 -15.14 -5.05 -12.86
N GLY A 72 -14.46 -6.19 -12.74
CA GLY A 72 -14.22 -7.09 -13.86
C GLY A 72 -15.51 -7.79 -14.30
N PHE A 73 -15.61 -8.11 -15.59
CA PHE A 73 -16.81 -8.69 -16.16
C PHE A 73 -17.22 -10.05 -15.55
N GLY A 74 -16.23 -10.87 -15.18
CA GLY A 74 -16.46 -12.14 -14.48
C GLY A 74 -17.11 -11.99 -13.10
N VAL A 75 -16.98 -10.81 -12.47
CA VAL A 75 -17.62 -10.54 -11.16
C VAL A 75 -19.13 -10.42 -11.33
N TYR A 76 -19.61 -9.67 -12.32
CA TYR A 76 -21.05 -9.55 -12.62
C TYR A 76 -21.67 -10.92 -12.95
N GLN A 77 -20.97 -11.75 -13.71
CA GLN A 77 -21.44 -13.10 -14.01
C GLN A 77 -21.46 -14.00 -12.75
N GLY A 78 -20.48 -13.84 -11.86
CA GLY A 78 -20.45 -14.49 -10.55
C GLY A 78 -21.67 -14.11 -9.71
N TRP A 79 -21.98 -12.81 -9.62
CA TRP A 79 -23.17 -12.33 -8.92
C TRP A 79 -24.47 -12.83 -9.54
N LEU A 80 -24.60 -12.79 -10.87
CA LEU A 80 -25.75 -13.35 -11.59
C LEU A 80 -25.97 -14.84 -11.24
N ARG A 81 -24.89 -15.63 -11.23
CA ARG A 81 -24.93 -17.06 -10.92
C ARG A 81 -25.33 -17.32 -9.48
N GLU A 82 -24.69 -16.66 -8.52
CA GLU A 82 -24.92 -16.91 -7.11
C GLU A 82 -26.27 -16.37 -6.62
N SER A 83 -26.69 -15.19 -7.08
CA SER A 83 -28.03 -14.66 -6.80
C SER A 83 -29.14 -15.55 -7.34
N SER A 84 -29.05 -16.02 -8.59
CA SER A 84 -30.04 -16.92 -9.18
C SER A 84 -30.13 -18.28 -8.47
N LYS A 85 -28.98 -18.86 -8.07
CA LYS A 85 -28.96 -20.09 -7.27
C LYS A 85 -29.63 -19.90 -5.92
N PHE A 86 -29.31 -18.81 -5.21
CA PHE A 86 -29.84 -18.54 -3.89
C PHE A 86 -31.36 -18.33 -3.92
N LEU A 87 -31.85 -17.52 -4.87
CA LEU A 87 -33.29 -17.34 -5.13
C LEU A 87 -34.02 -18.68 -5.33
N ASN A 88 -33.43 -19.59 -6.12
CA ASN A 88 -34.00 -20.92 -6.32
C ASN A 88 -33.96 -21.80 -5.06
N GLN A 89 -32.88 -21.75 -4.28
CA GLN A 89 -32.78 -22.47 -3.00
C GLN A 89 -33.85 -22.01 -2.01
N GLU A 90 -34.15 -20.71 -2.00
CA GLU A 90 -35.20 -20.10 -1.19
C GLU A 90 -36.62 -20.29 -1.74
N LYS A 91 -36.78 -21.12 -2.78
CA LYS A 91 -38.04 -21.46 -3.46
C LYS A 91 -38.74 -20.26 -4.12
N GLN A 92 -37.99 -19.21 -4.44
CA GLN A 92 -38.43 -18.05 -5.22
C GLN A 92 -37.47 -17.86 -6.40
N PRO A 93 -37.44 -18.79 -7.37
CA PRO A 93 -36.49 -18.71 -8.48
C PRO A 93 -36.72 -17.43 -9.29
N SER A 94 -35.61 -16.82 -9.73
CA SER A 94 -35.62 -15.73 -10.71
C SER A 94 -36.44 -16.09 -11.96
N GLU A 95 -37.07 -15.10 -12.59
CA GLU A 95 -37.81 -15.29 -13.85
C GLU A 95 -36.97 -15.94 -14.96
N ILE A 96 -35.64 -15.76 -14.90
CA ILE A 96 -34.69 -16.30 -15.88
C ILE A 96 -33.88 -17.49 -15.34
N HIS A 97 -34.22 -18.03 -14.17
CA HIS A 97 -33.46 -19.12 -13.54
C HIS A 97 -33.29 -20.35 -14.45
N ASP A 98 -34.38 -20.79 -15.09
CA ASP A 98 -34.36 -21.93 -16.01
C ASP A 98 -33.47 -21.68 -17.24
N LEU A 99 -33.42 -20.46 -17.76
CA LEU A 99 -32.53 -20.09 -18.87
C LEU A 99 -31.06 -20.07 -18.44
N LEU A 100 -30.78 -19.63 -17.21
CA LEU A 100 -29.42 -19.54 -16.65
C LEU A 100 -28.84 -20.90 -16.28
N HIS A 101 -29.63 -21.79 -15.67
CA HIS A 101 -29.16 -23.03 -15.06
C HIS A 101 -29.71 -24.32 -15.69
N GLY A 102 -30.80 -24.22 -16.47
CA GLY A 102 -31.44 -25.36 -17.10
C GLY A 102 -30.57 -26.04 -18.17
N SER A 103 -31.15 -27.01 -18.86
CA SER A 103 -30.47 -27.76 -19.91
C SER A 103 -31.26 -27.65 -21.21
N HIS A 104 -30.88 -26.68 -22.04
CA HIS A 104 -31.65 -26.29 -23.22
C HIS A 104 -30.97 -26.69 -24.53
N ASP A 105 -31.80 -26.89 -25.55
CA ASP A 105 -31.36 -27.17 -26.92
C ASP A 105 -31.07 -25.85 -27.68
N PHE A 106 -30.22 -24.99 -27.12
CA PHE A 106 -29.80 -23.73 -27.72
C PHE A 106 -28.68 -23.95 -28.73
N LEU A 107 -29.07 -24.25 -29.97
CA LEU A 107 -28.17 -24.57 -31.08
C LEU A 107 -27.07 -23.52 -31.28
N GLU A 108 -27.44 -22.24 -31.37
CA GLU A 108 -26.54 -21.13 -31.67
C GLU A 108 -25.49 -20.91 -30.56
N LEU A 109 -25.89 -21.07 -29.30
CA LEU A 109 -25.00 -20.95 -28.15
C LEU A 109 -24.00 -22.11 -28.13
N SER A 110 -24.50 -23.32 -28.37
CA SER A 110 -23.68 -24.53 -28.44
C SER A 110 -22.68 -24.47 -29.61
N GLN A 111 -23.09 -23.93 -30.75
CA GLN A 111 -22.22 -23.69 -31.90
C GLN A 111 -21.11 -22.68 -31.58
N PHE A 112 -21.43 -21.56 -30.94
CA PHE A 112 -20.41 -20.58 -30.53
C PHE A 112 -19.39 -21.19 -29.57
N ILE A 113 -19.84 -21.91 -28.54
CA ILE A 113 -18.96 -22.55 -27.56
C ILE A 113 -17.98 -23.49 -28.27
N LYS A 114 -18.47 -24.36 -29.15
CA LYS A 114 -17.63 -25.28 -29.93
C LYS A 114 -16.70 -24.55 -30.89
N ALA A 115 -17.17 -23.50 -31.55
CA ALA A 115 -16.37 -22.68 -32.46
C ALA A 115 -15.20 -22.01 -31.72
N TYR A 116 -15.45 -21.42 -30.56
CA TYR A 116 -14.40 -20.80 -29.75
C TYR A 116 -13.37 -21.83 -29.25
N VAL A 117 -13.81 -22.98 -28.74
CA VAL A 117 -12.88 -24.03 -28.28
C VAL A 117 -11.99 -24.53 -29.43
N ALA A 118 -12.56 -24.73 -30.62
CA ALA A 118 -11.80 -25.12 -31.81
C ALA A 118 -10.83 -24.03 -32.25
N LEU A 119 -11.28 -22.77 -32.27
CA LEU A 119 -10.44 -21.61 -32.60
C LEU A 119 -9.27 -21.46 -31.62
N LYS A 120 -9.53 -21.54 -30.31
CA LYS A 120 -8.50 -21.47 -29.27
C LYS A 120 -7.45 -22.55 -29.47
N SER A 121 -7.87 -23.79 -29.74
CA SER A 121 -6.95 -24.89 -30.06
C SER A 121 -6.17 -24.64 -31.35
N ALA A 122 -6.80 -24.07 -32.39
CA ALA A 122 -6.15 -23.74 -33.64
C ALA A 122 -5.03 -22.69 -33.43
N VAL A 123 -5.32 -21.64 -32.66
CA VAL A 123 -4.37 -20.57 -32.31
C VAL A 123 -3.22 -21.10 -31.46
N GLU A 124 -3.50 -21.87 -30.41
CA GLU A 124 -2.48 -22.42 -29.51
C GLU A 124 -1.54 -23.43 -30.21
N ASN A 125 -1.97 -24.03 -31.32
CA ASN A 125 -1.18 -24.96 -32.14
C ASN A 125 -0.64 -24.34 -33.45
N ASN A 126 -0.74 -23.02 -33.65
CA ASN A 126 -0.29 -22.30 -34.86
C ASN A 126 -0.88 -22.82 -36.19
N HIS A 127 -2.17 -23.19 -36.21
CA HIS A 127 -2.87 -23.49 -37.46
C HIS A 127 -3.24 -22.21 -38.21
N GLU A 128 -3.05 -22.20 -39.54
CA GLU A 128 -3.32 -21.03 -40.38
C GLU A 128 -4.79 -20.94 -40.86
N ASN A 129 -5.53 -22.06 -40.89
CA ASN A 129 -6.92 -22.11 -41.38
C ASN A 129 -7.94 -22.33 -40.25
N TYR A 130 -8.38 -21.25 -39.63
CA TYR A 130 -9.33 -21.29 -38.49
C TYR A 130 -10.71 -21.85 -38.88
N MET A 131 -11.22 -21.45 -40.05
CA MET A 131 -12.56 -21.83 -40.49
C MET A 131 -12.72 -23.34 -40.71
N GLU A 132 -11.67 -23.99 -41.21
CA GLU A 132 -11.67 -25.43 -41.38
C GLU A 132 -11.75 -26.17 -40.04
N GLN A 133 -10.97 -25.74 -39.05
CA GLN A 133 -10.97 -26.34 -37.71
C GLN A 133 -12.32 -26.17 -37.01
N ILE A 134 -12.92 -24.99 -37.10
CA ILE A 134 -14.26 -24.72 -36.58
C ILE A 134 -15.28 -25.62 -37.29
N SER A 135 -15.25 -25.68 -38.63
CA SER A 135 -16.18 -26.49 -39.42
C SER A 135 -16.09 -27.98 -39.09
N GLN A 136 -14.87 -28.49 -38.81
CA GLN A 136 -14.67 -29.88 -38.38
C GLN A 136 -15.28 -30.13 -36.99
N SER A 137 -15.07 -29.22 -36.03
CA SER A 137 -15.64 -29.30 -34.68
C SER A 137 -17.18 -29.30 -34.68
N LEU A 138 -17.79 -28.53 -35.59
CA LEU A 138 -19.24 -28.40 -35.73
C LEU A 138 -19.93 -29.59 -36.39
N LYS A 139 -19.20 -30.56 -36.96
CA LYS A 139 -19.81 -31.79 -37.54
C LYS A 139 -20.47 -32.69 -36.49
N ASN A 140 -20.03 -32.60 -35.24
CA ASN A 140 -20.61 -33.36 -34.13
C ASN A 140 -21.85 -32.66 -33.58
N GLN A 141 -22.89 -33.42 -33.21
CA GLN A 141 -24.13 -32.85 -32.65
C GLN A 141 -23.83 -31.89 -31.49
N PRO A 142 -24.34 -30.64 -31.54
CA PRO A 142 -24.22 -29.68 -30.44
C PRO A 142 -24.89 -30.24 -29.17
N GLY A 143 -24.20 -30.13 -28.04
CA GLY A 143 -24.75 -30.54 -26.74
C GLY A 143 -25.74 -29.52 -26.21
N LYS A 144 -26.51 -29.93 -25.19
CA LYS A 144 -27.38 -29.02 -24.42
C LYS A 144 -26.54 -28.03 -23.64
N VAL A 145 -26.97 -26.77 -23.64
CA VAL A 145 -26.27 -25.66 -22.98
C VAL A 145 -27.25 -24.69 -22.32
N ASN A 146 -26.75 -23.85 -21.43
CA ASN A 146 -27.49 -22.73 -20.84
C ASN A 146 -26.78 -21.39 -21.03
N LEU A 147 -27.45 -20.30 -20.62
CA LEU A 147 -26.92 -18.96 -20.76
C LEU A 147 -25.62 -18.75 -19.96
N LEU A 148 -25.51 -19.33 -18.76
CA LEU A 148 -24.30 -19.18 -17.95
C LEU A 148 -23.08 -19.83 -18.60
N GLN A 149 -23.23 -21.02 -19.18
CA GLN A 149 -22.16 -21.70 -19.93
C GLN A 149 -21.74 -20.92 -21.17
N PHE A 150 -22.71 -20.30 -21.87
CA PHE A 150 -22.40 -19.41 -22.98
C PHE A 150 -21.60 -18.19 -22.50
N PHE A 151 -22.02 -17.55 -21.41
CA PHE A 151 -21.30 -16.41 -20.85
C PHE A 151 -19.92 -16.81 -20.33
N ASP A 152 -19.74 -17.95 -19.66
CA ASP A 152 -18.43 -18.44 -19.20
C ASP A 152 -17.39 -18.44 -20.35
N VAL A 153 -17.80 -19.01 -21.48
CA VAL A 153 -16.96 -19.10 -22.68
C VAL A 153 -16.77 -17.74 -23.35
N LEU A 154 -17.80 -16.90 -23.35
CA LEU A 154 -17.72 -15.56 -23.91
C LEU A 154 -16.77 -14.64 -23.13
N ILE A 155 -16.76 -14.73 -21.79
CA ILE A 155 -15.80 -14.01 -20.94
C ILE A 155 -14.38 -14.47 -21.23
N GLU A 156 -14.18 -15.79 -21.39
CA GLU A 156 -12.88 -16.31 -21.77
C GLU A 156 -12.42 -15.74 -23.13
N PHE A 157 -13.31 -15.75 -24.13
CA PHE A 157 -13.05 -15.16 -25.44
C PHE A 157 -12.70 -13.68 -25.35
N ARG A 158 -13.51 -12.87 -24.65
CA ARG A 158 -13.27 -11.44 -24.42
C ARG A 158 -11.90 -11.19 -23.79
N ASN A 159 -11.56 -11.96 -22.76
CA ASN A 159 -10.27 -11.82 -22.06
C ASN A 159 -9.08 -12.15 -22.96
N ARG A 160 -9.21 -13.11 -23.88
CA ARG A 160 -8.18 -13.39 -24.90
C ARG A 160 -8.01 -12.25 -25.90
N VAL A 161 -9.11 -11.60 -26.29
CA VAL A 161 -9.05 -10.42 -27.17
C VAL A 161 -8.40 -9.23 -26.45
N ALA A 162 -8.73 -9.01 -25.17
CA ALA A 162 -8.17 -7.93 -24.37
C ALA A 162 -6.68 -8.15 -23.99
N HIS A 163 -6.28 -9.40 -23.79
CA HIS A 163 -4.91 -9.80 -23.44
C HIS A 163 -4.38 -10.80 -24.48
N PRO A 164 -3.91 -10.30 -25.65
CA PRO A 164 -3.59 -11.15 -26.79
C PRO A 164 -2.34 -12.02 -26.57
N HIS A 165 -1.42 -11.63 -25.67
CA HIS A 165 -0.21 -12.40 -25.41
C HIS A 165 -0.38 -13.25 -24.14
N LYS A 166 -0.27 -14.58 -24.28
CA LYS A 166 -0.29 -15.49 -23.14
C LYS A 166 0.78 -16.57 -23.28
N GLU A 167 1.48 -16.85 -22.19
CA GLU A 167 2.37 -18.00 -22.12
C GLU A 167 1.57 -19.30 -21.95
N VAL A 168 1.76 -20.23 -22.88
CA VAL A 168 1.15 -21.56 -22.88
C VAL A 168 2.28 -22.58 -23.05
N LYS A 169 2.52 -23.40 -22.02
CA LYS A 169 3.57 -24.44 -22.02
C LYS A 169 4.97 -23.89 -22.38
N GLY A 170 5.34 -22.74 -21.83
CA GLY A 170 6.66 -22.11 -22.07
C GLY A 170 6.80 -21.39 -23.42
N LYS A 171 5.72 -21.25 -24.19
CA LYS A 171 5.70 -20.50 -25.46
C LYS A 171 4.73 -19.34 -25.37
N VAL A 172 5.15 -18.15 -25.80
CA VAL A 172 4.27 -16.99 -25.95
C VAL A 172 3.39 -17.22 -27.18
N VAL A 173 2.09 -17.43 -26.95
CA VAL A 173 1.07 -17.51 -28.00
C VAL A 173 0.43 -16.13 -28.12
N THR A 174 0.36 -15.61 -29.35
CA THR A 174 -0.29 -14.34 -29.67
C THR A 174 -1.65 -14.61 -30.31
N TRP A 175 -2.70 -14.04 -29.74
CA TRP A 175 -4.06 -14.13 -30.26
C TRP A 175 -4.16 -13.40 -31.61
N PRO A 176 -4.82 -14.00 -32.62
CA PRO A 176 -4.85 -13.43 -33.96
C PRO A 176 -5.68 -12.15 -34.05
N PHE A 177 -5.25 -11.27 -34.96
CA PHE A 177 -5.95 -10.04 -35.32
C PHE A 177 -5.93 -9.87 -36.85
N SER A 178 -6.60 -10.77 -37.56
CA SER A 178 -6.65 -10.81 -39.03
C SER A 178 -8.09 -10.98 -39.55
N GLU A 179 -8.33 -10.67 -40.82
CA GLU A 179 -9.66 -10.82 -41.42
C GLU A 179 -10.16 -12.27 -41.38
N GLU A 180 -9.28 -13.26 -41.62
CA GLU A 180 -9.64 -14.68 -41.60
C GLU A 180 -10.13 -15.11 -40.21
N TYR A 181 -9.51 -14.58 -39.15
CA TYR A 181 -9.95 -14.80 -37.77
C TYR A 181 -11.34 -14.20 -37.53
N PHE A 182 -11.56 -12.95 -37.93
CA PHE A 182 -12.85 -12.29 -37.70
C PHE A 182 -13.99 -12.98 -38.47
N ASP A 183 -13.75 -13.37 -39.72
CA ASP A 183 -14.71 -14.14 -40.53
C ASP A 183 -15.02 -15.51 -39.91
N ALA A 184 -14.03 -16.10 -39.22
CA ALA A 184 -14.19 -17.41 -38.62
C ALA A 184 -15.09 -17.41 -37.38
N ILE A 185 -15.04 -16.38 -36.53
CA ILE A 185 -15.70 -16.39 -35.22
C ILE A 185 -16.88 -15.42 -35.07
N ASN A 186 -16.84 -14.25 -35.72
CA ASN A 186 -17.87 -13.22 -35.53
C ASN A 186 -19.30 -13.70 -35.86
N PRO A 187 -19.55 -14.48 -36.93
CA PRO A 187 -20.90 -14.96 -37.24
C PRO A 187 -21.51 -15.82 -36.12
N PHE A 188 -20.70 -16.65 -35.48
CA PHE A 188 -21.16 -17.50 -34.37
C PHE A 188 -21.43 -16.69 -33.11
N LEU A 189 -20.58 -15.70 -32.82
CA LEU A 189 -20.78 -14.78 -31.70
C LEU A 189 -22.07 -13.96 -31.87
N GLU A 190 -22.27 -13.38 -33.05
CA GLU A 190 -23.47 -12.61 -33.38
C GLU A 190 -24.74 -13.47 -33.29
N SER A 191 -24.72 -14.69 -33.86
CA SER A 191 -25.86 -15.60 -33.77
C SER A 191 -26.16 -16.03 -32.33
N GLY A 192 -25.11 -16.27 -31.53
CA GLY A 192 -25.25 -16.61 -30.11
C GLY A 192 -25.91 -15.48 -29.32
N LEU A 193 -25.42 -14.25 -29.46
CA LEU A 193 -25.98 -13.06 -28.79
C LEU A 193 -27.43 -12.78 -29.21
N ASN A 194 -27.73 -12.90 -30.50
CA ASN A 194 -29.10 -12.79 -31.01
C ASN A 194 -30.04 -13.82 -30.36
N ARG A 195 -29.59 -15.07 -30.23
CA ARG A 195 -30.36 -16.12 -29.59
C ARG A 195 -30.63 -15.81 -28.13
N VAL A 196 -29.64 -15.32 -27.39
CA VAL A 196 -29.82 -14.89 -25.99
C VAL A 196 -30.86 -13.78 -25.88
N ILE A 197 -30.74 -12.72 -26.70
CA ILE A 197 -31.68 -11.58 -26.66
C ILE A 197 -33.13 -12.04 -26.93
N ASN A 198 -33.33 -12.98 -27.85
CA ASN A 198 -34.66 -13.49 -28.17
C ASN A 198 -35.28 -14.32 -27.03
N GLU A 199 -34.49 -15.13 -26.32
CA GLU A 199 -34.98 -15.96 -25.21
C GLU A 199 -35.33 -15.13 -23.96
N LEU A 200 -34.75 -13.94 -23.83
CA LEU A 200 -35.01 -13.00 -22.74
C LEU A 200 -36.27 -12.14 -22.94
N GLY A 201 -37.15 -12.51 -23.87
CA GLY A 201 -38.36 -11.77 -24.23
C GLY A 201 -39.21 -11.28 -23.05
N LYS A 202 -39.29 -12.07 -21.97
CA LYS A 202 -40.10 -11.76 -20.78
C LYS A 202 -39.54 -10.60 -19.96
N ILE A 203 -38.22 -10.53 -19.78
CA ILE A 203 -37.61 -9.47 -18.97
C ILE A 203 -37.62 -8.12 -19.71
N TRP A 204 -37.80 -8.12 -21.04
CA TRP A 204 -37.96 -6.89 -21.82
C TRP A 204 -39.30 -6.16 -21.54
N GLU A 205 -40.25 -6.79 -20.83
CA GLU A 205 -41.42 -6.09 -20.31
C GLU A 205 -41.04 -5.08 -19.21
N PHE A 206 -39.94 -5.32 -18.49
CA PHE A 206 -39.44 -4.43 -17.45
C PHE A 206 -38.68 -3.26 -18.05
N ARG A 207 -39.23 -2.07 -17.85
CA ARG A 207 -38.62 -0.82 -18.32
C ARG A 207 -37.89 -0.13 -17.19
N GLN A 208 -36.88 0.66 -17.55
CA GLN A 208 -36.10 1.42 -16.60
C GLN A 208 -36.76 2.77 -16.33
N PHE A 209 -36.98 3.07 -15.05
CA PHE A 209 -37.56 4.33 -14.58
C PHE A 209 -36.70 4.94 -13.48
N VAL A 210 -36.93 6.23 -13.21
CA VAL A 210 -36.39 6.94 -12.06
C VAL A 210 -37.55 7.31 -11.13
N VAL A 211 -37.35 7.11 -9.82
CA VAL A 211 -38.33 7.52 -8.81
C VAL A 211 -38.34 9.04 -8.70
N ASP A 212 -39.49 9.67 -8.94
CA ASP A 212 -39.69 11.13 -8.84
C ASP A 212 -40.20 11.55 -7.47
N SER A 213 -41.16 10.80 -6.92
CA SER A 213 -41.71 11.03 -5.59
C SER A 213 -42.23 9.71 -4.98
N ASN A 214 -42.25 9.67 -3.64
CA ASN A 214 -42.88 8.60 -2.85
C ASN A 214 -43.83 9.23 -1.84
N GLU A 215 -45.12 9.31 -2.17
CA GLU A 215 -46.14 9.87 -1.28
C GLU A 215 -47.10 8.76 -0.81
N GLN A 216 -47.17 8.53 0.50
CA GLN A 216 -48.14 7.61 1.12
C GLN A 216 -48.12 6.17 0.56
N GLY A 217 -46.97 5.68 0.07
CA GLY A 217 -46.84 4.34 -0.53
C GLY A 217 -47.24 4.26 -2.01
N VAL A 218 -47.37 5.41 -2.68
CA VAL A 218 -47.49 5.51 -4.14
C VAL A 218 -46.19 6.06 -4.68
N LEU A 219 -45.52 5.28 -5.52
CA LEU A 219 -44.32 5.67 -6.24
C LEU A 219 -44.72 6.30 -7.57
N THR A 220 -44.29 7.55 -7.78
CA THR A 220 -44.37 8.20 -9.09
C THR A 220 -43.07 7.92 -9.83
N LEU A 221 -43.15 7.20 -10.94
CA LEU A 221 -42.02 6.78 -11.75
C LEU A 221 -41.97 7.60 -13.04
N ILE A 222 -40.84 8.22 -13.33
CA ILE A 222 -40.63 8.93 -14.59
C ILE A 222 -39.77 8.06 -15.50
N SER A 223 -40.30 7.81 -16.69
CA SER A 223 -39.53 7.17 -17.77
C SER A 223 -38.39 8.09 -18.19
N GLU A 224 -37.16 7.56 -18.29
CA GLU A 224 -35.99 8.31 -18.82
C GLU A 224 -36.23 8.79 -20.28
N ASP A 225 -37.31 8.32 -20.93
CA ASP A 225 -37.48 8.38 -22.38
C ASP A 225 -38.66 9.23 -22.85
N SER A 226 -39.75 9.28 -22.07
CA SER A 226 -41.00 9.94 -22.48
C SER A 226 -41.47 11.06 -21.57
N ASN A 227 -40.81 11.29 -20.42
CA ASN A 227 -41.32 12.17 -19.35
C ASN A 227 -42.76 11.85 -18.92
N GLU A 228 -43.32 10.70 -19.32
CA GLU A 228 -44.64 10.27 -18.92
C GLU A 228 -44.55 9.62 -17.53
N PRO A 229 -45.27 10.14 -16.53
CA PRO A 229 -45.28 9.55 -15.21
C PRO A 229 -46.11 8.27 -15.22
N MET A 230 -45.60 7.24 -14.56
CA MET A 230 -46.31 6.01 -14.22
C MET A 230 -46.45 5.96 -12.70
N GLU A 231 -47.68 5.87 -12.20
CA GLU A 231 -47.93 5.69 -10.78
C GLU A 231 -48.03 4.19 -10.47
N VAL A 232 -47.25 3.74 -9.49
CA VAL A 232 -47.29 2.35 -9.02
C VAL A 232 -47.48 2.34 -7.51
N THR A 233 -48.52 1.65 -7.03
CA THR A 233 -48.75 1.49 -5.59
C THR A 233 -47.80 0.42 -5.06
N LYS A 234 -46.82 0.83 -4.24
CA LYS A 234 -45.89 -0.10 -3.60
C LYS A 234 -45.48 0.40 -2.22
N THR A 235 -45.51 -0.48 -1.23
CA THR A 235 -45.08 -0.21 0.15
C THR A 235 -43.56 -0.05 0.34
N ALA A 236 -42.76 -0.15 -0.74
CA ALA A 236 -41.31 -0.06 -0.68
C ALA A 236 -40.85 1.41 -0.66
N ASP A 237 -40.01 1.76 0.31
CA ASP A 237 -39.50 3.13 0.49
C ASP A 237 -38.26 3.35 -0.39
N TYR A 238 -38.49 3.68 -1.67
CA TYR A 238 -37.41 4.10 -2.57
C TYR A 238 -37.31 5.64 -2.55
N PRO A 239 -36.13 6.21 -2.22
CA PRO A 239 -35.95 7.66 -2.26
C PRO A 239 -35.97 8.21 -3.69
N GLU A 240 -36.22 9.51 -3.81
CA GLU A 240 -36.19 10.24 -5.09
C GLU A 240 -34.83 10.10 -5.78
N GLY A 241 -34.84 9.95 -7.11
CA GLY A 241 -33.66 9.83 -7.95
C GLY A 241 -33.11 8.40 -8.11
N ILE A 242 -33.70 7.39 -7.46
CA ILE A 242 -33.27 5.99 -7.59
C ILE A 242 -33.77 5.35 -8.89
N LYS A 243 -32.91 4.56 -9.53
CA LYS A 243 -33.25 3.77 -10.72
C LYS A 243 -33.91 2.45 -10.35
N VAL A 244 -35.03 2.14 -11.02
CA VAL A 244 -35.80 0.90 -10.85
C VAL A 244 -36.16 0.29 -12.20
N PHE A 245 -36.37 -1.02 -12.22
CA PHE A 245 -37.09 -1.72 -13.28
C PHE A 245 -38.56 -1.84 -12.90
N ALA A 246 -39.49 -1.47 -13.77
CA ALA A 246 -40.91 -1.64 -13.52
C ALA A 246 -41.63 -2.29 -14.70
N ALA A 247 -42.50 -3.24 -14.37
CA ALA A 247 -43.46 -3.86 -15.28
C ALA A 247 -44.77 -4.12 -14.53
N LYS A 248 -45.90 -3.58 -15.02
CA LYS A 248 -47.22 -3.72 -14.39
C LYS A 248 -47.17 -3.31 -12.91
N ASP A 249 -47.38 -4.25 -11.99
CA ASP A 249 -47.41 -4.05 -10.54
C ASP A 249 -46.08 -4.42 -9.84
N THR A 250 -45.05 -4.81 -10.60
CA THR A 250 -43.75 -5.23 -10.06
C THR A 250 -42.70 -4.14 -10.29
N VAL A 251 -42.01 -3.75 -9.23
CA VAL A 251 -40.88 -2.80 -9.26
C VAL A 251 -39.68 -3.47 -8.64
N LEU A 252 -38.56 -3.52 -9.33
CA LEU A 252 -37.30 -4.08 -8.86
C LEU A 252 -36.23 -2.99 -8.80
N LEU A 253 -35.39 -3.00 -7.78
CA LEU A 253 -34.26 -2.08 -7.70
C LEU A 253 -33.30 -2.34 -8.88
N SER A 254 -32.84 -1.28 -9.56
CA SER A 254 -31.85 -1.40 -10.65
C SER A 254 -30.62 -0.50 -10.47
N ASP A 255 -30.62 0.39 -9.48
CA ASP A 255 -29.48 1.25 -9.18
C ASP A 255 -28.29 0.46 -8.61
N TRP A 256 -27.20 0.40 -9.37
CA TRP A 256 -25.97 -0.31 -8.98
C TRP A 256 -25.39 0.12 -7.64
N LYS A 257 -25.53 1.40 -7.24
CA LYS A 257 -25.01 1.86 -5.95
C LYS A 257 -25.76 1.21 -4.78
N LEU A 258 -27.05 0.99 -4.95
CA LEU A 258 -27.90 0.36 -3.94
C LEU A 258 -27.89 -1.18 -4.05
N LEU A 259 -27.85 -1.73 -5.27
CA LEU A 259 -27.74 -3.17 -5.49
C LEU A 259 -26.48 -3.76 -4.84
N LEU A 260 -25.37 -3.03 -4.92
CA LEU A 260 -24.08 -3.42 -4.33
C LEU A 260 -23.91 -2.95 -2.88
N ARG A 261 -24.94 -2.37 -2.28
CA ARG A 261 -24.89 -2.04 -0.84
C ARG A 261 -25.26 -3.28 -0.05
N ALA A 262 -24.38 -3.69 0.85
CA ALA A 262 -24.69 -4.77 1.77
C ALA A 262 -25.83 -4.36 2.71
N GLY A 263 -26.80 -5.25 2.92
CA GLY A 263 -27.90 -4.99 3.87
C GLY A 263 -27.38 -4.91 5.31
N GLU A 264 -28.02 -4.11 6.17
CA GLU A 264 -27.57 -3.91 7.56
C GLU A 264 -27.49 -5.22 8.35
N GLU A 265 -28.47 -6.12 8.18
CA GLU A 265 -28.45 -7.46 8.77
C GLU A 265 -27.29 -8.32 8.26
N ALA A 266 -26.91 -8.16 6.99
CA ALA A 266 -25.78 -8.87 6.40
C ALA A 266 -24.46 -8.35 6.96
N VAL A 267 -24.29 -7.03 7.07
CA VAL A 267 -23.09 -6.41 7.64
C VAL A 267 -22.89 -6.88 9.09
N GLU A 268 -23.95 -6.94 9.89
CA GLU A 268 -23.85 -7.41 11.27
C GLU A 268 -23.51 -8.90 11.37
N LYS A 269 -24.11 -9.77 10.54
CA LYS A 269 -23.75 -11.19 10.51
C LYS A 269 -22.35 -11.45 9.97
N ILE A 270 -21.90 -10.66 8.98
CA ILE A 270 -20.53 -10.71 8.46
C ILE A 270 -19.54 -10.33 9.55
N ARG A 271 -19.84 -9.25 10.30
CA ARG A 271 -19.06 -8.79 11.45
C ARG A 271 -18.96 -9.87 12.54
N GLN A 272 -20.08 -10.52 12.87
CA GLN A 272 -20.11 -11.63 13.84
C GLN A 272 -19.33 -12.87 13.35
N GLU A 273 -19.44 -13.25 12.07
CA GLU A 273 -18.67 -14.36 11.50
C GLU A 273 -17.17 -14.03 11.44
N GLU A 274 -16.80 -12.78 11.13
CA GLU A 274 -15.42 -12.30 11.15
C GLU A 274 -14.87 -12.19 12.58
N GLU A 275 -15.67 -11.79 13.58
CA GLU A 275 -15.33 -11.84 15.01
C GLU A 275 -15.16 -13.28 15.49
N GLU A 276 -16.05 -14.20 15.11
CA GLU A 276 -15.95 -15.63 15.46
C GLU A 276 -14.76 -16.32 14.78
N LEU A 277 -14.44 -15.95 13.53
CA LEU A 277 -13.24 -16.40 12.82
C LEU A 277 -11.97 -15.79 13.41
N ARG A 278 -11.96 -14.50 13.78
CA ARG A 278 -10.81 -13.87 14.48
C ARG A 278 -10.57 -14.47 15.87
N ASN A 279 -11.64 -14.83 16.59
CA ASN A 279 -11.54 -15.46 17.90
C ASN A 279 -11.14 -16.95 17.86
N LYS A 280 -11.36 -17.65 16.73
CA LYS A 280 -10.87 -19.02 16.51
C LYS A 280 -9.49 -19.09 15.84
N ALA A 281 -9.08 -18.08 15.09
CA ALA A 281 -7.90 -18.11 14.21
C ALA A 281 -6.60 -17.52 14.80
N THR A 282 -6.39 -17.56 16.12
CA THR A 282 -5.22 -16.88 16.72
C THR A 282 -4.29 -17.79 17.53
N VAL A 283 -4.74 -18.44 18.61
CA VAL A 283 -3.77 -19.16 19.47
C VAL A 283 -3.42 -20.57 18.97
N GLU A 284 -4.38 -21.36 18.48
CA GLU A 284 -4.07 -22.73 18.04
C GLU A 284 -3.38 -22.78 16.67
N ASP A 285 -3.72 -21.89 15.73
CA ASP A 285 -2.99 -21.77 14.46
C ASP A 285 -1.54 -21.30 14.68
N LEU A 286 -1.30 -20.43 15.66
CA LEU A 286 0.05 -20.02 16.07
C LEU A 286 0.80 -21.19 16.72
N LYS A 287 0.15 -21.98 17.58
CA LYS A 287 0.75 -23.19 18.14
C LYS A 287 1.05 -24.24 17.07
N GLU A 288 0.20 -24.41 16.06
CA GLU A 288 0.48 -25.29 14.92
C GLU A 288 1.65 -24.78 14.07
N SER A 289 1.74 -23.46 13.86
CA SER A 289 2.85 -22.84 13.13
C SER A 289 4.17 -22.95 13.90
N ILE A 290 4.15 -22.72 15.22
CA ILE A 290 5.29 -22.94 16.13
C ILE A 290 5.70 -24.42 16.11
N LYS A 291 4.73 -25.34 16.15
CA LYS A 291 4.99 -26.79 16.06
C LYS A 291 5.63 -27.19 14.73
N ALA A 292 5.26 -26.53 13.63
CA ALA A 292 5.87 -26.75 12.32
C ALA A 292 7.31 -26.19 12.25
N ALA A 293 7.56 -25.03 12.86
CA ALA A 293 8.89 -24.42 12.95
C ALA A 293 9.85 -25.24 13.82
N LEU A 294 9.37 -25.79 14.95
CA LEU A 294 10.12 -26.71 15.83
C LEU A 294 10.43 -28.08 15.22
N GLY A 295 10.29 -28.24 13.90
CA GLY A 295 10.52 -29.51 13.20
C GLY A 295 11.99 -29.96 13.25
N ASP A 296 12.93 -29.05 13.44
CA ASP A 296 14.36 -29.29 13.62
C ASP A 296 14.83 -29.12 15.08
N GLU A 297 13.88 -29.14 16.03
CA GLU A 297 14.09 -28.95 17.48
C GLU A 297 14.54 -27.55 17.91
N GLN A 298 14.63 -26.58 16.99
CA GLN A 298 14.97 -25.19 17.29
C GLN A 298 13.98 -24.20 16.64
N ILE A 299 13.97 -22.97 17.14
CA ILE A 299 13.29 -21.83 16.51
C ILE A 299 14.39 -20.90 16.01
N SER A 300 14.46 -20.70 14.70
CA SER A 300 15.36 -19.70 14.14
C SER A 300 14.94 -18.29 14.57
N LEU A 301 15.86 -17.33 14.47
CA LEU A 301 15.56 -15.94 14.84
C LEU A 301 14.45 -15.34 13.97
N ASP A 302 14.43 -15.65 12.68
CA ASP A 302 13.40 -15.17 11.74
C ASP A 302 12.02 -15.70 12.12
N GLU A 303 11.95 -16.96 12.56
CA GLU A 303 10.73 -17.58 13.05
C GLU A 303 10.29 -16.99 14.39
N LEU A 304 11.22 -16.77 15.34
CA LEU A 304 10.90 -16.11 16.60
C LEU A 304 10.33 -14.71 16.36
N ASN A 305 10.99 -13.94 15.51
CA ASN A 305 10.59 -12.59 15.11
C ASN A 305 9.24 -12.57 14.39
N PHE A 306 9.00 -13.57 13.54
CA PHE A 306 7.73 -13.76 12.86
C PHE A 306 6.59 -14.07 13.85
N PHE A 307 6.81 -14.98 14.81
CA PHE A 307 5.82 -15.31 15.84
C PHE A 307 5.58 -14.15 16.79
N GLU A 308 6.62 -13.42 17.20
CA GLU A 308 6.51 -12.20 18.01
C GLU A 308 5.65 -11.14 17.30
N SER A 309 5.91 -10.89 16.01
CA SER A 309 5.13 -9.96 15.19
C SER A 309 3.68 -10.40 15.07
N ILE A 310 3.41 -11.67 14.76
CA ILE A 310 2.04 -12.18 14.62
C ILE A 310 1.28 -12.12 15.95
N GLY A 311 1.87 -12.58 17.05
CA GLY A 311 1.21 -12.59 18.35
C GLY A 311 0.99 -11.17 18.89
N LYS A 312 1.91 -10.24 18.66
CA LYS A 312 1.73 -8.82 19.00
C LYS A 312 0.62 -8.17 18.17
N THR A 313 0.72 -8.28 16.85
CA THR A 313 -0.14 -7.54 15.91
C THR A 313 -1.55 -8.13 15.80
N ARG A 314 -1.71 -9.45 15.92
CA ARG A 314 -3.02 -10.12 15.77
C ARG A 314 -3.67 -10.49 17.11
N MET A 315 -2.90 -10.60 18.19
CA MET A 315 -3.37 -11.17 19.46
C MET A 315 -3.09 -10.29 20.68
N GLY A 316 -2.35 -9.18 20.51
CA GLY A 316 -1.98 -8.29 21.62
C GLY A 316 -1.09 -8.95 22.68
N LEU A 317 -0.41 -10.05 22.33
CA LEU A 317 0.48 -10.76 23.26
C LEU A 317 1.82 -10.04 23.40
N SER A 318 2.37 -10.05 24.62
CA SER A 318 3.73 -9.55 24.89
C SER A 318 4.78 -10.54 24.37
N LYS A 319 6.03 -10.06 24.18
CA LYS A 319 7.16 -10.94 23.81
C LYS A 319 7.35 -12.08 24.82
N GLU A 320 7.19 -11.82 26.12
CA GLU A 320 7.28 -12.88 27.15
C GLU A 320 6.17 -13.92 27.01
N GLN A 321 4.95 -13.50 26.68
CA GLN A 321 3.82 -14.42 26.51
C GLN A 321 4.02 -15.32 25.28
N ILE A 322 4.59 -14.80 24.19
CA ILE A 322 4.90 -15.58 22.98
C ILE A 322 6.05 -16.54 23.23
N LYS A 323 7.10 -16.11 23.95
CA LYS A 323 8.18 -17.02 24.37
C LYS A 323 7.67 -18.15 25.27
N HIS A 324 6.77 -17.84 26.21
CA HIS A 324 6.10 -18.86 27.01
C HIS A 324 5.28 -19.83 26.17
N LEU A 325 4.60 -19.34 25.14
CA LEU A 325 3.82 -20.17 24.21
C LEU A 325 4.73 -21.11 23.41
N ILE A 326 5.88 -20.62 22.94
CA ILE A 326 6.90 -21.43 22.25
C ILE A 326 7.44 -22.53 23.17
N LEU A 327 7.79 -22.18 24.41
CA LEU A 327 8.23 -23.14 25.43
C LEU A 327 7.15 -24.17 25.76
N GLU A 328 5.88 -23.77 25.84
CA GLU A 328 4.76 -24.69 26.08
C GLU A 328 4.63 -25.72 24.96
N VAL A 329 4.75 -25.29 23.69
CA VAL A 329 4.70 -26.18 22.52
C VAL A 329 5.94 -27.08 22.47
N ALA A 330 7.13 -26.53 22.70
CA ALA A 330 8.40 -27.25 22.74
C ALA A 330 8.43 -28.34 23.83
N HIS A 331 7.99 -28.01 25.05
CA HIS A 331 7.88 -28.97 26.15
C HIS A 331 6.88 -30.08 25.84
N LYS A 332 5.77 -29.76 25.16
CA LYS A 332 4.81 -30.78 24.67
C LYS A 332 5.40 -31.69 23.60
N MET A 333 6.42 -31.23 22.87
CA MET A 333 7.18 -32.02 21.89
C MET A 333 8.40 -32.74 22.51
N GLY A 334 8.75 -32.45 23.77
CA GLY A 334 9.90 -33.05 24.46
C GLY A 334 11.23 -32.32 24.24
N ILE A 335 11.21 -31.07 23.77
CA ILE A 335 12.38 -30.21 23.55
C ILE A 335 12.66 -29.41 24.83
N GLU A 336 13.91 -29.43 25.31
CA GLU A 336 14.31 -28.85 26.60
C GLU A 336 14.61 -27.34 26.51
N ASP A 337 15.25 -26.89 25.43
CA ASP A 337 15.42 -25.47 25.09
C ASP A 337 15.30 -25.29 23.56
N PRO A 338 14.20 -24.68 23.07
CA PRO A 338 13.99 -24.47 21.63
C PRO A 338 14.69 -23.23 21.09
N PHE A 339 15.31 -22.40 21.94
CA PHE A 339 15.96 -21.18 21.49
C PHE A 339 17.43 -21.45 21.09
N PRO A 340 17.97 -20.76 20.08
CA PRO A 340 19.33 -21.02 19.61
C PRO A 340 20.35 -20.68 20.70
N GLU A 341 21.38 -21.53 20.85
CA GLU A 341 22.64 -21.14 21.48
C GLU A 341 23.18 -19.90 20.73
N VAL A 342 23.67 -18.90 21.45
CA VAL A 342 24.09 -17.61 20.88
C VAL A 342 24.95 -17.82 19.63
N ASP A 343 24.53 -17.24 18.50
CA ASP A 343 25.17 -17.42 17.21
C ASP A 343 26.68 -17.18 17.33
N LYS A 344 27.47 -18.15 16.85
CA LYS A 344 28.93 -18.09 16.91
C LYS A 344 29.51 -16.83 16.28
N ARG A 345 28.86 -16.28 15.24
CA ARG A 345 29.27 -15.02 14.59
C ARG A 345 29.18 -13.83 15.55
N PHE A 346 28.18 -13.82 16.43
CA PHE A 346 28.05 -12.76 17.43
C PHE A 346 29.10 -12.89 18.54
N ILE A 347 29.39 -14.13 18.96
CA ILE A 347 30.50 -14.41 19.89
C ILE A 347 31.82 -13.94 19.30
N GLU A 348 32.08 -14.26 18.03
CA GLU A 348 33.26 -13.82 17.29
C GLU A 348 33.31 -12.28 17.18
N ALA A 349 32.17 -11.60 17.02
CA ALA A 349 32.10 -10.13 16.99
C ALA A 349 32.45 -9.50 18.34
N ILE A 350 31.94 -10.04 19.46
CA ILE A 350 32.31 -9.60 20.82
C ILE A 350 33.79 -9.82 21.06
N ASP A 351 34.30 -11.02 20.75
CA ASP A 351 35.70 -11.36 20.94
C ASP A 351 36.62 -10.47 20.11
N HIS A 352 36.24 -10.19 18.86
CA HIS A 352 36.94 -9.27 18.00
C HIS A 352 36.98 -7.86 18.61
N ALA A 353 35.85 -7.34 19.10
CA ALA A 353 35.78 -6.02 19.70
C ALA A 353 36.63 -5.90 20.99
N ILE A 354 36.67 -6.96 21.81
CA ILE A 354 37.53 -7.04 23.01
C ILE A 354 39.00 -7.06 22.61
N THR A 355 39.39 -7.95 21.70
CA THR A 355 40.80 -8.17 21.33
C THR A 355 41.41 -6.99 20.57
N THR A 356 40.63 -6.33 19.72
CA THR A 356 41.06 -5.17 18.92
C THR A 356 40.89 -3.83 19.63
N LYS A 357 40.29 -3.83 20.82
CA LYS A 357 39.99 -2.63 21.63
C LYS A 357 39.03 -1.65 20.93
N THR A 358 38.12 -2.16 20.11
CA THR A 358 37.08 -1.39 19.40
C THR A 358 35.71 -1.54 20.09
N TYR A 359 35.68 -1.84 21.39
CA TYR A 359 34.45 -2.15 22.11
C TYR A 359 33.50 -0.95 22.17
N ASN A 360 32.29 -1.15 21.64
CA ASN A 360 31.16 -0.24 21.77
C ASN A 360 29.96 -1.05 22.26
N GLU A 361 29.59 -0.85 23.52
CA GLU A 361 28.54 -1.62 24.18
C GLU A 361 27.19 -1.45 23.51
N PHE A 362 26.80 -0.21 23.19
CA PHE A 362 25.50 0.05 22.57
C PHE A 362 25.41 -0.59 21.18
N LEU A 363 26.46 -0.44 20.36
CA LEU A 363 26.54 -1.09 19.06
C LEU A 363 26.44 -2.62 19.17
N LEU A 364 27.20 -3.23 20.09
CA LEU A 364 27.18 -4.68 20.28
C LEU A 364 25.84 -5.17 20.83
N LYS A 365 25.15 -4.41 21.67
CA LYS A 365 23.77 -4.71 22.10
C LYS A 365 22.79 -4.65 20.93
N LEU A 366 22.92 -3.66 20.03
CA LEU A 366 22.09 -3.56 18.82
C LEU A 366 22.35 -4.74 17.87
N THR A 367 23.62 -5.06 17.61
CA THR A 367 24.01 -6.22 16.82
C THR A 367 23.52 -7.52 17.48
N GLY A 368 23.64 -7.65 18.81
CA GLY A 368 23.17 -8.83 19.54
C GLY A 368 21.68 -9.09 19.40
N GLN A 369 20.86 -8.04 19.26
CA GLN A 369 19.43 -8.22 18.99
C GLN A 369 19.16 -8.83 17.63
N GLN A 370 19.98 -8.52 16.62
CA GLN A 370 19.95 -9.20 15.32
C GLN A 370 20.38 -10.67 15.42
N TYR A 371 20.85 -11.13 16.58
CA TYR A 371 21.17 -12.52 16.89
C TYR A 371 20.30 -13.07 18.05
N GLY A 372 19.21 -12.39 18.41
CA GLY A 372 18.27 -12.84 19.46
C GLY A 372 18.75 -12.64 20.90
N VAL A 373 19.86 -11.93 21.11
CA VAL A 373 20.44 -11.68 22.44
C VAL A 373 19.77 -10.48 23.10
N SER A 374 19.12 -10.70 24.24
CA SER A 374 18.58 -9.61 25.08
C SER A 374 19.69 -8.83 25.80
N SER A 375 19.39 -7.62 26.28
CA SER A 375 20.38 -6.79 27.00
C SER A 375 20.93 -7.49 28.26
N GLU A 376 20.09 -8.26 28.97
CA GLU A 376 20.53 -9.02 30.15
C GLU A 376 21.42 -10.22 29.78
N GLN A 377 21.08 -10.91 28.69
CA GLN A 377 21.91 -12.00 28.16
C GLN A 377 23.26 -11.48 27.65
N PHE A 378 23.25 -10.30 27.01
CA PHE A 378 24.47 -9.64 26.53
C PHE A 378 25.45 -9.38 27.67
N GLU A 379 24.99 -8.86 28.82
CA GLU A 379 25.87 -8.59 29.95
C GLU A 379 26.54 -9.86 30.47
N LYS A 380 25.78 -10.95 30.62
CA LYS A 380 26.31 -12.25 31.04
C LYS A 380 27.34 -12.78 30.05
N LEU A 381 27.01 -12.71 28.76
CA LEU A 381 27.89 -13.13 27.67
C LEU A 381 29.18 -12.30 27.62
N PHE A 382 29.10 -10.98 27.76
CA PHE A 382 30.26 -10.09 27.78
C PHE A 382 31.22 -10.42 28.92
N ILE A 383 30.71 -10.65 30.13
CA ILE A 383 31.52 -11.06 31.28
C ILE A 383 32.16 -12.44 31.04
N GLU A 384 31.44 -13.37 30.45
CA GLU A 384 32.00 -14.68 30.09
C GLU A 384 33.11 -14.57 29.03
N ARG A 385 32.91 -13.77 27.98
CA ARG A 385 33.90 -13.59 26.91
C ARG A 385 35.15 -12.87 27.38
N THR A 386 35.01 -11.82 28.19
CA THR A 386 36.15 -11.12 28.80
C THR A 386 36.95 -12.05 29.71
N PHE A 387 36.28 -12.92 30.49
CA PHE A 387 36.95 -13.96 31.25
C PHE A 387 37.68 -14.97 30.34
N ALA A 388 37.03 -15.47 29.29
CA ALA A 388 37.62 -16.41 28.34
C ALA A 388 38.84 -15.84 27.60
N LEU A 389 38.84 -14.53 27.32
CA LEU A 389 39.93 -13.81 26.66
C LEU A 389 40.96 -13.23 27.63
N ASN A 390 40.80 -13.45 28.94
CA ASN A 390 41.68 -12.93 29.99
C ASN A 390 41.84 -11.38 29.92
N ALA A 391 40.73 -10.68 29.72
CA ALA A 391 40.64 -9.21 29.68
C ALA A 391 39.81 -8.68 30.87
N ASP A 392 40.16 -7.51 31.41
CA ASP A 392 39.37 -6.84 32.45
C ASP A 392 38.15 -6.13 31.83
N PRO A 393 36.90 -6.51 32.21
CA PRO A 393 35.68 -5.85 31.71
C PRO A 393 35.68 -4.34 31.88
N VAL A 394 36.24 -3.83 32.99
CA VAL A 394 36.27 -2.39 33.28
C VAL A 394 37.26 -1.68 32.36
N GLU A 395 38.39 -2.30 32.05
CA GLU A 395 39.37 -1.75 31.13
C GLU A 395 38.87 -1.79 29.68
N VAL A 396 38.21 -2.88 29.27
CA VAL A 396 37.61 -3.02 27.93
C VAL A 396 36.57 -1.92 27.68
N ARG A 397 35.69 -1.65 28.65
CA ARG A 397 34.70 -0.56 28.56
C ARG A 397 35.33 0.84 28.45
N ARG A 398 36.56 1.02 28.92
CA ARG A 398 37.28 2.31 28.89
C ARG A 398 38.13 2.49 27.63
N ASN A 399 38.49 1.40 26.93
CA ASN A 399 39.40 1.44 25.78
C ASN A 399 38.61 1.65 24.48
N LYS A 400 38.77 2.83 23.88
CA LYS A 400 38.26 3.14 22.54
C LYS A 400 39.43 3.37 21.59
N VAL A 401 39.90 2.32 20.92
CA VAL A 401 40.84 2.44 19.81
C VAL A 401 40.04 2.33 18.51
N ILE A 402 40.05 3.38 17.69
CA ILE A 402 39.46 3.29 16.36
C ILE A 402 40.46 2.64 15.42
N GLN A 403 40.04 1.56 14.78
CA GLN A 403 40.76 0.96 13.65
C GLN A 403 40.10 1.41 12.35
N MET A 404 40.87 2.09 11.50
CA MET A 404 40.45 2.45 10.14
C MET A 404 41.40 1.81 9.14
N SER A 405 40.87 1.19 8.09
CA SER A 405 41.70 0.83 6.95
C SER A 405 42.19 2.10 6.23
N ALA A 406 43.21 1.98 5.38
CA ALA A 406 43.67 3.11 4.55
C ALA A 406 42.54 3.66 3.64
N ASN A 407 41.62 2.80 3.21
CA ASN A 407 40.48 3.18 2.38
C ASN A 407 39.41 3.92 3.19
N ASP A 408 39.12 3.45 4.41
CA ASP A 408 38.20 4.12 5.34
C ASP A 408 38.73 5.50 5.70
N PHE A 409 40.01 5.60 6.04
CA PHE A 409 40.67 6.85 6.35
C PHE A 409 40.60 7.83 5.18
N LYS A 410 40.80 7.36 3.94
CA LYS A 410 40.69 8.20 2.74
C LYS A 410 39.25 8.69 2.51
N ALA A 411 38.26 7.83 2.67
CA ALA A 411 36.85 8.20 2.52
C ALA A 411 36.44 9.24 3.56
N TYR A 412 36.84 9.01 4.82
CA TYR A 412 36.64 9.93 5.92
C TYR A 412 37.33 11.29 5.67
N ALA A 413 38.59 11.30 5.26
CA ALA A 413 39.30 12.53 4.94
C ALA A 413 38.62 13.33 3.81
N ASN A 414 38.00 12.65 2.85
CA ASN A 414 37.22 13.30 1.80
C ASN A 414 35.91 13.88 2.35
N LEU A 415 35.20 13.16 3.23
CA LEU A 415 34.01 13.66 3.90
C LEU A 415 34.30 14.94 4.70
N MET A 416 35.40 14.98 5.45
CA MET A 416 35.80 16.17 6.23
C MET A 416 36.16 17.37 5.34
N ARG A 417 36.80 17.13 4.19
CA ARG A 417 37.04 18.20 3.19
C ARG A 417 35.73 18.71 2.59
N ALA A 418 34.78 17.82 2.31
CA ALA A 418 33.45 18.19 1.85
C ALA A 418 32.72 19.04 2.92
N GLN A 419 32.84 18.67 4.20
CA GLN A 419 32.29 19.44 5.31
C GLN A 419 32.87 20.86 5.37
N GLN A 420 34.19 20.99 5.29
CA GLN A 420 34.86 22.29 5.25
C GLN A 420 34.41 23.14 4.06
N TRP A 421 34.25 22.52 2.88
CA TRP A 421 33.76 23.20 1.69
C TRP A 421 32.33 23.72 1.85
N ILE A 422 31.41 22.87 2.31
CA ILE A 422 30.00 23.24 2.55
C ILE A 422 29.89 24.30 3.67
N TYR A 423 30.70 24.20 4.71
CA TYR A 423 30.80 25.21 5.76
C TYR A 423 31.27 26.57 5.21
N ALA A 424 32.33 26.58 4.41
CA ALA A 424 32.82 27.79 3.75
C ALA A 424 31.73 28.39 2.85
N LEU A 425 31.09 27.57 2.01
CA LEU A 425 30.05 27.98 1.07
C LEU A 425 28.84 28.62 1.76
N GLY A 426 28.30 27.98 2.79
CA GLY A 426 27.16 28.54 3.54
C GLY A 426 27.54 29.78 4.37
N THR A 427 28.80 29.95 4.78
CA THR A 427 29.28 31.20 5.41
C THR A 427 29.40 32.33 4.39
N PHE A 428 30.05 32.08 3.25
CA PHE A 428 30.29 33.12 2.26
C PHE A 428 29.06 33.52 1.45
N SER A 429 28.12 32.59 1.21
CA SER A 429 26.83 32.93 0.56
C SER A 429 25.99 33.92 1.38
N ARG A 430 26.18 33.97 2.71
CA ARG A 430 25.50 34.94 3.60
C ARG A 430 26.10 36.34 3.51
N GLU A 431 27.40 36.46 3.23
CA GLU A 431 28.13 37.74 3.25
C GLU A 431 28.33 38.38 1.87
N LEU A 432 28.39 37.61 0.78
CA LEU A 432 28.76 38.11 -0.55
C LEU A 432 27.78 37.62 -1.64
N ARG A 433 26.74 38.42 -1.92
CA ARG A 433 25.65 38.13 -2.88
C ARG A 433 26.04 38.05 -4.37
N GLY A 434 27.32 37.96 -4.74
CA GLY A 434 27.77 38.04 -6.14
C GLY A 434 28.78 37.00 -6.62
N ILE A 435 29.62 36.45 -5.75
CA ILE A 435 30.73 35.55 -6.15
C ILE A 435 30.25 34.09 -6.33
N TYR A 436 29.07 33.77 -5.78
CA TYR A 436 28.50 32.41 -5.75
C TYR A 436 27.33 32.20 -6.72
N ASN A 437 27.13 33.11 -7.70
CA ASN A 437 26.15 32.91 -8.76
C ASN A 437 26.53 31.68 -9.60
N MET A 438 25.56 30.80 -9.87
CA MET A 438 25.77 29.57 -10.63
C MET A 438 26.13 29.89 -12.08
N THR A 439 27.16 29.23 -12.61
CA THR A 439 27.46 29.26 -14.04
C THR A 439 27.03 27.93 -14.67
N ALA A 440 26.13 27.97 -15.65
CA ALA A 440 25.67 26.77 -16.35
C ALA A 440 26.86 26.00 -16.97
N GLY A 441 26.89 24.67 -16.80
CA GLY A 441 27.94 23.79 -17.33
C GLY A 441 29.24 23.75 -16.52
N ALA A 442 29.39 24.54 -15.45
CA ALA A 442 30.64 24.57 -14.67
C ALA A 442 30.82 23.35 -13.73
N ALA A 443 29.77 22.58 -13.45
CA ALA A 443 29.83 21.42 -12.55
C ALA A 443 30.70 20.26 -13.07
N ASP A 444 30.94 20.19 -14.39
CA ASP A 444 31.86 19.24 -15.03
C ASP A 444 33.27 19.80 -15.20
N THR A 445 33.46 21.10 -14.99
CA THR A 445 34.76 21.78 -15.12
C THR A 445 35.58 21.56 -13.85
N PHE A 446 36.63 20.75 -13.94
CA PHE A 446 37.51 20.46 -12.82
C PHE A 446 37.97 21.74 -12.09
N ALA A 447 37.93 21.69 -10.76
CA ALA A 447 38.31 22.77 -9.84
C ALA A 447 37.42 24.04 -9.88
N SER A 448 36.30 24.05 -10.60
CA SER A 448 35.28 25.07 -10.42
C SER A 448 34.60 24.95 -9.05
N LYS A 449 33.93 26.01 -8.60
CA LYS A 449 33.16 25.99 -7.34
C LYS A 449 31.98 25.01 -7.42
N GLU A 450 31.32 24.92 -8.57
CA GLU A 450 30.24 23.97 -8.85
C GLU A 450 30.76 22.52 -8.85
N TYR A 451 31.97 22.29 -9.38
CA TYR A 451 32.65 20.99 -9.34
C TYR A 451 32.96 20.57 -7.90
N TRP A 452 33.49 21.46 -7.06
CA TRP A 452 33.76 21.15 -5.66
C TRP A 452 32.49 20.90 -4.84
N GLN A 453 31.38 21.57 -5.18
CA GLN A 453 30.09 21.28 -4.58
C GLN A 453 29.59 19.88 -5.00
N ARG A 454 29.64 19.54 -6.29
CA ARG A 454 29.31 18.18 -6.76
C ARG A 454 30.23 17.12 -6.14
N TRP A 455 31.52 17.41 -6.03
CA TRP A 455 32.50 16.55 -5.38
C TRP A 455 32.15 16.29 -3.91
N SER A 456 31.59 17.29 -3.21
CA SER A 456 31.13 17.13 -1.83
C SER A 456 29.98 16.12 -1.71
N PHE A 457 29.04 16.11 -2.65
CA PHE A 457 28.01 15.06 -2.73
C PHE A 457 28.63 13.68 -2.94
N ASN A 458 29.57 13.55 -3.89
CA ASN A 458 30.26 12.29 -4.15
C ASN A 458 31.06 11.80 -2.93
N ALA A 459 31.66 12.71 -2.14
CA ALA A 459 32.39 12.35 -0.93
C ALA A 459 31.47 11.82 0.18
N VAL A 460 30.28 12.41 0.34
CA VAL A 460 29.24 11.92 1.26
C VAL A 460 28.77 10.52 0.84
N GLU A 461 28.53 10.30 -0.45
CA GLU A 461 28.13 8.99 -0.99
C GLU A 461 29.23 7.94 -0.85
N ASP A 462 30.49 8.27 -1.19
CA ASP A 462 31.64 7.35 -1.12
C ASP A 462 31.89 6.89 0.33
N PHE A 463 31.74 7.79 1.31
CA PHE A 463 31.84 7.43 2.72
C PHE A 463 30.74 6.44 3.12
N ALA A 464 29.47 6.74 2.80
CA ALA A 464 28.35 5.88 3.14
C ALA A 464 28.51 4.47 2.52
N LYS A 465 28.85 4.39 1.24
CA LYS A 465 29.05 3.11 0.52
C LYS A 465 30.14 2.25 1.18
N LYS A 466 31.31 2.83 1.45
CA LYS A 466 32.43 2.10 2.07
C LYS A 466 32.14 1.63 3.49
N ARG A 467 31.40 2.43 4.27
CA ARG A 467 30.95 1.98 5.59
C ARG A 467 29.98 0.82 5.49
N ILE A 468 28.99 0.89 4.61
CA ILE A 468 28.05 -0.23 4.38
C ILE A 468 28.79 -1.49 3.93
N GLU A 469 29.76 -1.39 3.03
CA GLU A 469 30.63 -2.51 2.62
C GLU A 469 31.40 -3.15 3.79
N THR A 470 31.64 -2.40 4.87
CA THR A 470 32.36 -2.88 6.05
C THR A 470 31.43 -3.47 7.11
N ILE A 471 30.24 -2.89 7.32
CA ILE A 471 29.37 -3.21 8.45
C ILE A 471 28.16 -4.07 8.09
N SER A 472 27.73 -4.08 6.83
CA SER A 472 26.62 -4.91 6.38
C SER A 472 27.13 -6.29 5.95
N PRO A 473 26.50 -7.40 6.38
CA PRO A 473 26.82 -8.72 5.86
C PRO A 473 26.45 -8.86 4.37
N GLU A 474 25.51 -8.04 3.89
CA GLU A 474 24.95 -8.06 2.55
C GLU A 474 24.92 -6.64 1.95
N PRO A 475 26.08 -6.05 1.63
CA PRO A 475 26.17 -4.66 1.20
C PRO A 475 25.45 -4.37 -0.13
N GLU A 476 25.34 -5.37 -1.01
CA GLU A 476 24.64 -5.26 -2.29
C GLU A 476 23.12 -5.07 -2.18
N HIS A 477 22.52 -5.39 -1.03
CA HIS A 477 21.09 -5.18 -0.78
C HIS A 477 20.75 -3.71 -0.52
N TRP A 478 21.75 -2.89 -0.21
CA TRP A 478 21.57 -1.47 0.11
C TRP A 478 21.76 -0.59 -1.12
N GLN A 479 20.94 0.46 -1.18
CA GLN A 479 21.05 1.54 -2.14
C GLN A 479 21.45 2.83 -1.42
N VAL A 480 22.50 3.48 -1.91
CA VAL A 480 22.85 4.86 -1.54
C VAL A 480 22.47 5.77 -2.70
N LYS A 481 21.60 6.75 -2.45
CA LYS A 481 21.05 7.64 -3.47
C LYS A 481 21.28 9.09 -3.08
N MET A 482 21.98 9.83 -3.94
CA MET A 482 22.16 11.27 -3.79
C MET A 482 21.00 12.06 -4.40
N ASN A 483 20.77 13.28 -3.90
CA ASN A 483 19.87 14.22 -4.56
C ASN A 483 20.54 14.85 -5.81
N MET A 484 20.21 14.30 -6.98
CA MET A 484 20.77 14.73 -8.27
C MET A 484 20.42 16.19 -8.64
N TRP A 485 19.31 16.73 -8.16
CA TRP A 485 18.81 18.06 -8.56
C TRP A 485 19.58 19.23 -7.93
N GLN A 486 20.38 18.98 -6.89
CA GLN A 486 21.09 20.01 -6.13
C GLN A 486 22.61 19.98 -6.36
N GLN A 487 23.10 19.04 -7.19
CA GLN A 487 24.51 18.93 -7.53
C GLN A 487 24.94 20.06 -8.47
N GLY A 488 26.07 20.68 -8.17
CA GLY A 488 26.57 21.85 -8.88
C GLY A 488 25.81 23.15 -8.60
N ASN A 489 24.72 23.11 -7.81
CA ASN A 489 23.82 24.25 -7.63
C ASN A 489 24.19 25.16 -6.44
N MET A 490 25.44 25.09 -5.99
CA MET A 490 25.98 25.89 -4.88
C MET A 490 25.14 25.85 -3.60
N ALA A 491 24.44 24.73 -3.37
CA ALA A 491 23.66 24.51 -2.16
C ALA A 491 24.59 24.43 -0.93
N GLY A 492 24.19 25.06 0.17
CA GLY A 492 24.89 25.01 1.46
C GLY A 492 24.75 23.67 2.20
N TYR A 493 24.53 22.57 1.48
CA TYR A 493 24.41 21.22 2.04
C TYR A 493 24.80 20.16 1.01
N ALA A 494 25.15 18.97 1.49
CA ALA A 494 25.33 17.75 0.71
C ALA A 494 24.71 16.58 1.48
N TRP A 495 23.97 15.69 0.81
CA TRP A 495 23.26 14.61 1.48
C TRP A 495 23.02 13.40 0.55
N CYS A 496 22.96 12.22 1.16
CA CYS A 496 22.52 10.99 0.52
C CYS A 496 21.57 10.21 1.43
N SER A 497 20.69 9.42 0.80
CA SER A 497 19.77 8.51 1.47
C SER A 497 20.18 7.07 1.25
N ILE A 498 20.03 6.26 2.28
CA ILE A 498 20.46 4.87 2.40
C ILE A 498 19.22 4.04 2.75
N PHE A 499 18.84 3.10 1.88
CA PHE A 499 17.67 2.25 2.08
C PHE A 499 17.83 0.92 1.31
N PRO A 500 17.12 -0.15 1.70
CA PRO A 500 17.16 -1.42 0.97
C PRO A 500 16.60 -1.29 -0.45
N LYS A 501 17.24 -1.91 -1.44
CA LYS A 501 16.81 -1.89 -2.86
C LYS A 501 15.40 -2.46 -3.05
N GLU A 502 15.10 -3.53 -2.33
CA GLU A 502 13.84 -4.27 -2.40
C GLU A 502 12.98 -4.02 -1.16
N SER A 503 12.76 -2.75 -0.81
CA SER A 503 11.89 -2.39 0.31
C SER A 503 10.44 -2.17 -0.14
N PRO A 504 9.44 -2.81 0.50
CA PRO A 504 8.03 -2.54 0.20
C PRO A 504 7.59 -1.12 0.58
N VAL A 505 8.36 -0.43 1.44
CA VAL A 505 8.14 0.97 1.81
C VAL A 505 9.06 1.93 1.03
N LYS A 506 9.79 1.42 0.03
CA LYS A 506 10.73 2.18 -0.82
C LYS A 506 11.70 3.01 0.03
N SER A 507 11.88 4.29 -0.29
CA SER A 507 12.76 5.20 0.45
C SER A 507 12.04 5.97 1.58
N VAL A 508 10.77 5.65 1.88
CA VAL A 508 10.03 6.34 2.96
C VAL A 508 10.68 6.10 4.31
N LEU A 509 11.15 4.88 4.56
CA LEU A 509 12.06 4.56 5.66
C LEU A 509 13.50 4.53 5.14
N ALA A 510 14.23 5.63 5.31
CA ALA A 510 15.61 5.75 4.86
C ALA A 510 16.51 6.34 5.96
N LEU A 511 17.73 5.83 6.03
CA LEU A 511 18.82 6.42 6.79
C LEU A 511 19.49 7.48 5.92
N ASP A 512 19.68 8.68 6.43
CA ASP A 512 20.35 9.75 5.72
C ASP A 512 21.69 10.10 6.35
N LEU A 513 22.64 10.45 5.49
CA LEU A 513 23.90 11.09 5.85
C LEU A 513 23.95 12.46 5.16
N ALA A 514 24.05 13.52 5.95
CA ALA A 514 24.06 14.88 5.45
C ALA A 514 25.13 15.74 6.11
N ILE A 515 25.61 16.72 5.35
CA ILE A 515 26.40 17.87 5.80
C ILE A 515 25.55 19.09 5.51
N ASN A 516 25.24 19.91 6.51
CA ASN A 516 24.32 21.04 6.32
C ASN A 516 24.86 22.33 6.97
N ASN A 517 24.77 23.44 6.24
CA ASN A 517 25.11 24.78 6.71
C ASN A 517 23.93 25.75 6.60
N SER A 518 22.89 25.51 7.40
CA SER A 518 21.71 26.37 7.56
C SER A 518 21.87 27.34 8.75
N GLU A 519 20.94 28.28 8.97
CA GLU A 519 21.04 29.23 10.10
C GLU A 519 21.07 28.52 11.46
N ARG A 520 20.50 27.31 11.54
CA ARG A 520 20.42 26.50 12.76
C ARG A 520 21.52 25.44 12.88
N ILE A 521 22.26 25.16 11.80
CA ILE A 521 23.18 24.03 11.66
C ILE A 521 24.45 24.55 10.98
N LYS A 522 25.60 24.55 11.66
CA LYS A 522 26.78 25.33 11.23
C LYS A 522 27.85 24.44 10.60
N GLY A 523 27.49 23.74 9.52
CA GLY A 523 28.38 22.77 8.88
C GLY A 523 28.44 21.45 9.64
N ASP A 524 27.38 21.12 10.39
CA ASP A 524 27.32 19.92 11.19
C ASP A 524 27.08 18.68 10.31
N VAL A 525 27.54 17.53 10.77
CA VAL A 525 27.24 16.23 10.14
C VAL A 525 26.00 15.66 10.81
N MET A 526 25.01 15.30 10.00
CA MET A 526 23.76 14.70 10.43
C MET A 526 23.71 13.26 9.94
N ILE A 527 23.50 12.31 10.85
CA ILE A 527 23.40 10.89 10.52
C ILE A 527 22.20 10.29 11.24
N GLY A 528 21.27 9.71 10.49
CA GLY A 528 20.11 9.05 11.09
C GLY A 528 18.89 9.10 10.20
N PHE A 529 17.74 8.82 10.76
CA PHE A 529 16.49 8.72 10.04
C PHE A 529 15.97 10.09 9.57
N LEU A 530 15.69 10.17 8.27
CA LEU A 530 14.97 11.27 7.65
C LEU A 530 13.99 10.68 6.63
N PRO A 531 12.66 10.86 6.80
CA PRO A 531 11.69 10.23 5.90
C PRO A 531 11.66 10.89 4.53
N ASN A 532 11.68 10.07 3.47
CA ASN A 532 11.43 10.56 2.13
C ASN A 532 9.93 10.61 1.80
N ARG A 533 9.32 11.77 2.01
CA ARG A 533 7.89 12.01 1.75
C ARG A 533 7.48 11.93 0.28
N LYS A 534 8.42 11.86 -0.68
CA LYS A 534 8.07 11.75 -2.12
C LYS A 534 7.43 10.42 -2.48
N ASP A 535 7.88 9.34 -1.84
CA ASP A 535 7.39 7.99 -2.13
C ASP A 535 6.15 7.61 -1.30
N GLU A 536 5.75 8.45 -0.33
CA GLU A 536 4.60 8.24 0.56
C GLU A 536 3.30 8.00 -0.21
N LYS A 537 3.04 8.78 -1.27
CA LYS A 537 1.83 8.68 -2.10
C LYS A 537 1.70 7.34 -2.82
N LEU A 538 2.80 6.59 -2.92
CA LEU A 538 2.86 5.29 -3.58
C LEU A 538 2.64 4.14 -2.58
N LEU A 539 2.50 4.44 -1.28
CA LEU A 539 2.25 3.45 -0.25
C LEU A 539 0.75 3.26 -0.02
N GLU A 540 0.35 2.00 0.08
CA GLU A 540 -0.98 1.62 0.51
C GLU A 540 -1.08 1.76 2.04
N ASN A 541 -2.09 2.45 2.56
CA ASN A 541 -2.26 2.64 4.01
C ASN A 541 -1.04 3.26 4.72
N ALA A 542 -0.51 4.39 4.22
CA ALA A 542 0.65 5.06 4.83
C ALA A 542 0.47 5.38 6.33
N GLY A 543 -0.75 5.67 6.79
CA GLY A 543 -1.06 5.88 8.21
C GLY A 543 -0.74 4.67 9.10
N LEU A 544 -0.94 3.44 8.59
CA LEU A 544 -0.56 2.21 9.30
C LEU A 544 0.96 2.12 9.49
N LEU A 545 1.74 2.53 8.49
CA LEU A 545 3.19 2.53 8.59
C LEU A 545 3.67 3.49 9.70
N TYR A 546 3.06 4.68 9.80
CA TYR A 546 3.41 5.67 10.82
C TYR A 546 3.04 5.21 12.22
N ALA A 547 1.87 4.62 12.38
CA ALA A 547 1.40 3.99 13.60
C ALA A 547 2.41 2.95 14.12
N LEU A 548 2.80 2.01 13.25
CA LEU A 548 3.75 0.96 13.58
C LEU A 548 5.15 1.50 13.85
N PHE A 549 5.59 2.51 13.11
CA PHE A 549 6.86 3.18 13.37
C PHE A 549 6.89 3.82 14.77
N ALA A 550 5.88 4.61 15.13
CA ALA A 550 5.81 5.27 16.44
C ALA A 550 5.76 4.25 17.59
N LEU A 551 5.01 3.17 17.42
CA LEU A 551 4.92 2.09 18.41
C LEU A 551 6.27 1.41 18.63
N ASN A 552 6.92 0.96 17.55
CA ASN A 552 8.20 0.27 17.64
C ASN A 552 9.32 1.21 18.11
N LEU A 553 9.29 2.49 17.73
CA LEU A 553 10.22 3.49 18.25
C LEU A 553 10.06 3.72 19.76
N LYS A 554 8.82 3.77 20.26
CA LYS A 554 8.55 3.90 21.69
C LYS A 554 9.13 2.71 22.46
N GLU A 555 8.82 1.49 22.04
CA GLU A 555 9.34 0.27 22.68
C GLU A 555 10.87 0.22 22.64
N PHE A 556 11.46 0.60 21.50
CA PHE A 556 12.90 0.71 21.35
C PHE A 556 13.51 1.70 22.36
N THR A 557 12.96 2.92 22.43
CA THR A 557 13.51 3.96 23.31
C THR A 557 13.37 3.62 24.78
N GLU A 558 12.26 3.01 25.19
CA GLU A 558 12.08 2.49 26.54
C GLU A 558 13.10 1.39 26.87
N LYS A 559 13.35 0.47 25.93
CA LYS A 559 14.29 -0.65 26.09
C LYS A 559 15.75 -0.21 26.23
N PHE A 560 16.15 0.84 25.51
CA PHE A 560 17.54 1.29 25.38
C PHE A 560 17.82 2.64 26.05
N MET A 561 16.93 3.10 26.93
CA MET A 561 16.99 4.45 27.51
C MET A 561 18.35 4.77 28.14
N ASP A 562 18.93 3.85 28.90
CA ASP A 562 20.21 4.03 29.58
C ASP A 562 21.39 4.20 28.60
N ASP A 563 21.35 3.49 27.47
CA ASP A 563 22.35 3.61 26.42
C ASP A 563 22.13 4.92 25.65
N ILE A 564 20.89 5.28 25.32
CA ILE A 564 20.53 6.53 24.60
C ILE A 564 20.96 7.77 25.39
N ARG A 565 20.86 7.76 26.72
CA ARG A 565 21.31 8.87 27.59
C ARG A 565 22.79 9.23 27.41
N GLN A 566 23.63 8.29 26.97
CA GLN A 566 25.06 8.50 26.74
C GLN A 566 25.33 9.28 25.44
N TYR A 567 24.31 9.45 24.59
CA TYR A 567 24.42 10.06 23.27
C TYR A 567 23.54 11.32 23.15
N PRO A 568 23.94 12.46 23.76
CA PRO A 568 23.16 13.70 23.74
C PRO A 568 23.02 14.31 22.33
N HIS A 569 23.88 13.88 21.39
CA HIS A 569 23.83 14.29 20.00
C HIS A 569 22.79 13.52 19.18
N LEU A 570 22.25 12.40 19.69
CA LEU A 570 21.11 11.72 19.07
C LEU A 570 19.87 12.56 19.35
N LYS A 571 19.48 13.36 18.37
CA LYS A 571 18.40 14.33 18.48
C LYS A 571 17.19 13.87 17.71
N MET A 572 16.03 14.28 18.21
CA MET A 572 14.78 14.15 17.48
C MET A 572 14.22 15.54 17.20
N TRP A 573 13.75 15.72 15.97
CA TRP A 573 13.09 16.94 15.53
C TRP A 573 11.66 16.90 15.99
N ASP A 574 11.39 17.54 17.13
CA ASP A 574 10.06 17.61 17.72
C ASP A 574 9.18 18.58 16.94
N SER A 575 8.51 18.03 15.92
CA SER A 575 7.57 18.77 15.09
C SER A 575 6.30 19.18 15.86
N ILE A 576 5.97 18.47 16.94
CA ILE A 576 4.77 18.67 17.77
C ILE A 576 4.92 19.92 18.63
N ASN A 577 6.06 20.09 19.29
CA ASN A 577 6.34 21.23 20.17
C ASN A 577 7.03 22.41 19.47
N PHE A 578 7.17 22.35 18.13
CA PHE A 578 7.88 23.35 17.32
C PHE A 578 9.30 23.64 17.81
N CYS A 579 9.92 22.60 18.35
CA CYS A 579 11.11 22.66 19.14
C CYS A 579 12.21 21.91 18.38
N GLY A 580 13.07 22.66 17.69
CA GLY A 580 14.18 22.04 16.98
C GLY A 580 15.23 21.49 17.95
N ASN A 581 15.65 20.24 17.77
CA ASN A 581 16.88 19.67 18.31
C ASN A 581 16.93 19.39 19.83
N TYR A 582 16.03 18.56 20.37
CA TYR A 582 16.22 17.97 21.72
C TYR A 582 16.90 16.60 21.64
N PRO A 583 17.74 16.25 22.63
CA PRO A 583 18.19 14.87 22.81
C PRO A 583 16.99 13.92 22.90
N LEU A 584 17.07 12.76 22.25
CA LEU A 584 16.00 11.77 22.23
C LEU A 584 15.61 11.33 23.65
N SER A 585 16.59 11.14 24.52
CA SER A 585 16.38 10.83 25.94
C SER A 585 15.55 11.89 26.67
N GLU A 586 15.83 13.17 26.44
CA GLU A 586 15.11 14.26 27.08
C GLU A 586 13.65 14.33 26.63
N ILE A 587 13.37 14.07 25.34
CA ILE A 587 12.01 14.06 24.82
C ILE A 587 11.20 12.97 25.51
N THR A 588 11.75 11.75 25.57
CA THR A 588 11.04 10.61 26.18
C THR A 588 10.75 10.85 27.67
N GLU A 589 11.71 11.44 28.40
CA GLU A 589 11.55 11.71 29.83
C GLU A 589 10.62 12.88 30.14
N LYS A 590 10.75 13.99 29.40
CA LYS A 590 9.98 15.22 29.65
C LYS A 590 8.57 15.15 29.08
N TYR A 591 8.38 14.40 27.99
CA TYR A 591 7.12 14.34 27.26
C TYR A 591 6.68 12.88 27.06
N PRO A 592 6.22 12.16 28.11
CA PRO A 592 5.77 10.77 27.98
C PRO A 592 4.62 10.59 26.97
N TRP A 593 3.85 11.66 26.75
CA TRP A 593 2.77 11.72 25.77
C TRP A 593 3.29 11.84 24.33
N PHE A 594 4.56 12.15 24.10
CA PHE A 594 5.13 12.43 22.79
C PHE A 594 4.83 11.33 21.77
N TYR A 595 5.14 10.07 22.08
CA TYR A 595 4.87 8.93 21.19
C TYR A 595 3.38 8.68 20.93
N THR A 596 2.50 9.19 21.78
CA THR A 596 1.04 9.11 21.56
C THR A 596 0.59 10.04 20.44
N TYR A 597 1.33 11.14 20.22
CA TYR A 597 1.00 12.18 19.24
C TYR A 597 1.99 12.26 18.07
N LEU A 598 3.00 11.39 18.03
CA LEU A 598 3.99 11.29 16.96
C LEU A 598 3.32 10.78 15.68
N TYR A 599 2.91 11.70 14.80
CA TYR A 599 2.14 11.40 13.60
C TYR A 599 2.94 11.34 12.31
N ALA A 600 3.97 12.17 12.23
CA ALA A 600 4.92 12.07 11.15
C ALA A 600 6.01 11.08 11.55
N LEU A 601 6.64 10.51 10.53
CA LEU A 601 8.03 10.15 10.64
C LEU A 601 8.78 11.47 10.96
N ASP A 602 9.12 11.70 12.23
CA ASP A 602 9.98 12.82 12.59
C ASP A 602 11.45 12.40 12.40
N GLU A 603 12.28 13.39 12.15
CA GLU A 603 13.70 13.17 11.88
C GLU A 603 14.40 12.80 13.19
N ILE A 604 15.13 11.69 13.20
CA ILE A 604 15.89 11.20 14.35
C ILE A 604 17.33 11.03 13.91
N GLN A 605 18.19 11.98 14.28
CA GLN A 605 19.53 12.07 13.73
C GLN A 605 20.54 12.43 14.82
N PHE A 606 21.70 11.80 14.75
CA PHE A 606 22.91 12.33 15.35
C PHE A 606 23.26 13.64 14.68
N VAL A 607 23.27 14.74 15.43
CA VAL A 607 23.73 16.06 14.98
C VAL A 607 25.09 16.31 15.60
N LEU A 608 26.14 16.06 14.82
CA LEU A 608 27.54 16.19 15.23
C LEU A 608 28.09 17.58 14.89
N PRO A 609 28.32 18.43 15.90
CA PRO A 609 28.81 19.78 15.68
C PRO A 609 30.18 19.78 15.03
N MET A 610 30.41 20.70 14.08
CA MET A 610 31.70 20.81 13.40
C MET A 610 32.89 20.94 14.37
N GLN A 611 32.72 21.68 15.46
CA GLN A 611 33.79 21.90 16.46
C GLN A 611 34.19 20.60 17.15
N GLU A 612 33.21 19.77 17.53
CA GLU A 612 33.46 18.49 18.18
C GLU A 612 34.05 17.47 17.22
N LEU A 613 33.72 17.56 15.93
CA LEU A 613 34.31 16.70 14.89
C LEU A 613 35.79 17.01 14.63
N VAL A 614 36.23 18.23 14.89
CA VAL A 614 37.67 18.57 14.83
C VAL A 614 38.41 17.91 16.00
N GLU A 615 37.80 17.82 17.17
CA GLU A 615 38.39 17.25 18.38
C GLU A 615 38.30 15.74 18.43
N ASN A 616 37.18 15.18 17.97
CA ASN A 616 36.92 13.74 17.88
C ASN A 616 36.39 13.34 16.49
N PRO A 617 37.29 13.31 15.48
CA PRO A 617 36.99 12.88 14.12
C PRO A 617 36.22 11.56 14.01
N SER A 618 36.55 10.60 14.86
CA SER A 618 35.98 9.25 14.88
C SER A 618 34.49 9.18 15.20
N SER A 619 33.93 10.24 15.78
CA SER A 619 32.52 10.29 16.15
C SER A 619 31.60 10.02 14.95
N VAL A 620 31.99 10.44 13.74
CA VAL A 620 31.19 10.22 12.52
C VAL A 620 31.04 8.73 12.22
N GLN A 621 32.11 7.95 12.36
CA GLN A 621 32.05 6.51 12.09
C GLN A 621 31.24 5.81 13.17
N GLU A 622 31.49 6.12 14.44
CA GLU A 622 30.75 5.54 15.57
C GLU A 622 29.24 5.80 15.43
N THR A 623 28.84 7.04 15.16
CA THR A 623 27.42 7.37 15.02
C THR A 623 26.80 6.82 13.75
N PHE A 624 27.57 6.67 12.65
CA PHE A 624 27.08 5.99 11.45
C PHE A 624 26.79 4.53 11.73
N ASP A 625 27.73 3.81 12.35
CA ASP A 625 27.58 2.39 12.65
C ASP A 625 26.41 2.16 13.62
N ILE A 626 26.25 3.01 14.65
CA ILE A 626 25.09 2.99 15.56
C ILE A 626 23.79 3.26 14.79
N SER A 627 23.73 4.34 14.00
CA SER A 627 22.51 4.73 13.27
C SER A 627 22.09 3.64 12.28
N PHE A 628 23.04 3.06 11.56
CA PHE A 628 22.78 2.00 10.61
C PHE A 628 22.19 0.77 11.31
N ASN A 629 22.81 0.29 12.39
CA ASN A 629 22.30 -0.88 13.12
C ASN A 629 20.96 -0.61 13.81
N LEU A 630 20.80 0.57 14.40
CA LEU A 630 19.56 1.05 15.02
C LEU A 630 18.41 1.01 14.03
N PHE A 631 18.57 1.70 12.90
CA PHE A 631 17.48 1.87 11.95
C PHE A 631 17.27 0.62 11.10
N ASN A 632 18.29 -0.20 10.87
CA ASN A 632 18.09 -1.51 10.25
C ASN A 632 17.14 -2.38 11.08
N GLY A 633 17.42 -2.54 12.38
CA GLY A 633 16.55 -3.31 13.26
C GLY A 633 15.14 -2.72 13.39
N LEU A 634 15.03 -1.40 13.54
CA LEU A 634 13.74 -0.73 13.65
C LEU A 634 12.92 -0.81 12.35
N PHE A 635 13.54 -0.59 11.19
CA PHE A 635 12.83 -0.63 9.91
C PHE A 635 12.37 -2.04 9.56
N ASP A 636 13.18 -3.06 9.81
CA ASP A 636 12.81 -4.45 9.55
C ASP A 636 11.57 -4.87 10.36
N GLU A 637 11.53 -4.53 11.65
CA GLU A 637 10.37 -4.80 12.51
C GLU A 637 9.12 -4.06 12.02
N VAL A 638 9.25 -2.76 11.72
CA VAL A 638 8.15 -1.93 11.22
C VAL A 638 7.63 -2.42 9.86
N ILE A 639 8.53 -2.76 8.93
CA ILE A 639 8.18 -3.24 7.59
C ILE A 639 7.48 -4.59 7.67
N ARG A 640 7.98 -5.50 8.51
CA ARG A 640 7.36 -6.82 8.73
C ARG A 640 5.96 -6.68 9.30
N ASP A 641 5.80 -5.90 10.37
CA ASP A 641 4.49 -5.65 10.97
C ASP A 641 3.53 -5.02 9.94
N TYR A 642 4.02 -4.04 9.16
CA TYR A 642 3.24 -3.38 8.12
C TYR A 642 2.78 -4.36 7.03
N GLN A 643 3.66 -5.25 6.56
CA GLN A 643 3.32 -6.28 5.58
C GLN A 643 2.29 -7.27 6.13
N ASN A 644 2.47 -7.74 7.36
CA ASN A 644 1.58 -8.70 8.04
C ASN A 644 0.16 -8.17 8.21
N LEU A 645 0.06 -6.85 8.33
CA LEU A 645 -1.16 -6.11 8.60
C LEU A 645 -1.77 -5.48 7.33
N LYS A 646 -1.07 -5.47 6.19
CA LYS A 646 -1.48 -4.79 4.96
C LYS A 646 -2.82 -5.26 4.39
N SER A 647 -3.17 -6.53 4.56
CA SER A 647 -4.40 -7.15 4.05
C SER A 647 -5.58 -7.12 5.02
N SER A 648 -5.40 -6.62 6.24
CA SER A 648 -6.47 -6.59 7.25
C SER A 648 -7.38 -5.38 7.03
N THR A 649 -8.68 -5.55 7.24
CA THR A 649 -9.67 -4.46 7.16
C THR A 649 -9.57 -3.59 8.41
N TYR A 650 -9.12 -2.33 8.29
CA TYR A 650 -9.07 -1.38 9.39
C TYR A 650 -10.25 -0.41 9.34
N LEU A 651 -11.12 -0.45 10.35
CA LEU A 651 -12.17 0.57 10.56
C LEU A 651 -11.57 1.97 10.66
N ILE A 652 -10.31 2.07 11.13
CA ILE A 652 -9.54 3.31 11.19
C ILE A 652 -9.54 4.03 9.84
N HIS A 653 -9.32 3.36 8.70
CA HIS A 653 -9.29 4.01 7.38
C HIS A 653 -10.67 4.55 6.91
N GLU A 654 -11.74 3.91 7.35
CA GLU A 654 -13.10 4.38 7.11
C GLU A 654 -13.43 5.62 7.99
N PHE A 655 -12.95 5.63 9.23
CA PHE A 655 -13.06 6.77 10.14
C PHE A 655 -12.12 7.94 9.74
N GLU A 656 -10.84 7.72 9.42
CA GLU A 656 -10.14 8.20 8.20
C GLU A 656 -10.90 9.23 7.38
N THR A 657 -11.59 8.66 6.39
CA THR A 657 -12.30 9.40 5.37
C THR A 657 -13.42 10.23 5.99
N THR A 658 -14.13 9.70 6.97
CA THR A 658 -15.30 10.34 7.60
C THR A 658 -14.91 11.59 8.42
N ILE A 659 -13.89 11.49 9.27
CA ILE A 659 -13.38 12.59 10.11
C ILE A 659 -12.77 13.68 9.22
N SER A 660 -12.01 13.29 8.19
CA SER A 660 -11.44 14.22 7.22
C SER A 660 -12.50 15.02 6.46
N VAL A 661 -13.62 14.38 6.09
CA VAL A 661 -14.78 15.09 5.51
C VAL A 661 -15.37 16.07 6.52
N LYS A 662 -15.59 15.66 7.76
CA LYS A 662 -16.13 16.53 8.82
C LYS A 662 -15.24 17.71 9.18
N LEU A 663 -13.93 17.57 9.08
CA LEU A 663 -13.01 18.67 9.34
C LEU A 663 -12.96 19.68 8.21
N LYS A 664 -13.10 19.24 6.95
CA LYS A 664 -13.27 20.16 5.82
C LYS A 664 -14.53 21.01 5.99
N GLU A 665 -15.61 20.44 6.53
CA GLU A 665 -16.84 21.18 6.85
C GLU A 665 -16.61 22.29 7.91
N LEU A 666 -15.59 22.19 8.75
CA LEU A 666 -15.26 23.21 9.77
C LEU A 666 -14.35 24.34 9.24
N PHE A 667 -13.75 24.21 8.05
CA PHE A 667 -12.84 25.23 7.51
C PHE A 667 -13.49 26.60 7.32
N PRO A 668 -14.73 26.73 6.81
CA PRO A 668 -15.39 28.03 6.69
C PRO A 668 -15.55 28.74 8.03
N ILE A 669 -15.79 27.97 9.10
CA ILE A 669 -15.91 28.49 10.47
C ILE A 669 -14.54 29.00 10.94
N PHE A 670 -13.48 28.22 10.75
CA PHE A 670 -12.13 28.64 11.14
C PHE A 670 -11.62 29.85 10.35
N ASP A 671 -11.96 29.95 9.05
CA ASP A 671 -11.67 31.13 8.23
C ASP A 671 -12.39 32.38 8.76
N GLN A 672 -13.66 32.24 9.16
CA GLN A 672 -14.44 33.32 9.77
C GLN A 672 -13.79 33.87 11.05
N PHE A 673 -13.08 33.04 11.80
CA PHE A 673 -12.34 33.43 13.01
C PHE A 673 -10.86 33.77 12.76
N GLY A 674 -10.41 33.83 11.50
CA GLY A 674 -9.04 34.19 11.15
C GLY A 674 -7.99 33.12 11.51
N LEU A 675 -8.40 31.86 11.59
CA LEU A 675 -7.58 30.72 12.01
C LEU A 675 -6.99 29.91 10.83
N ILE A 676 -7.13 30.39 9.60
CA ILE A 676 -6.58 29.74 8.40
C ILE A 676 -5.59 30.68 7.70
N GLU A 677 -4.40 30.15 7.35
CA GLU A 677 -3.45 30.85 6.48
C GLU A 677 -4.10 31.04 5.09
N GLN A 678 -4.45 32.28 4.74
CA GLN A 678 -4.62 32.62 3.33
C GLN A 678 -3.24 32.53 2.68
N GLN A 679 -3.07 31.59 1.75
CA GLN A 679 -1.91 31.53 0.88
C GLN A 679 -1.81 32.88 0.14
N HIS A 680 -0.98 33.79 0.63
CA HIS A 680 -0.56 34.93 -0.18
C HIS A 680 0.22 34.35 -1.36
N LYS A 681 -0.42 34.31 -2.53
CA LYS A 681 0.27 34.30 -3.81
C LYS A 681 1.36 35.36 -3.71
N LYS A 682 2.63 34.95 -3.65
CA LYS A 682 3.75 35.83 -3.92
C LYS A 682 3.53 36.37 -5.33
N GLU A 683 3.04 37.60 -5.44
CA GLU A 683 3.06 38.35 -6.68
C GLU A 683 4.53 38.44 -7.11
N LYS A 684 4.89 37.67 -8.14
CA LYS A 684 6.10 37.89 -8.91
C LYS A 684 5.94 39.25 -9.58
N LEU A 685 6.67 40.26 -9.09
CA LEU A 685 6.98 41.40 -9.93
C LEU A 685 7.92 40.92 -11.03
N ASN A 686 7.39 40.92 -12.25
CA ASN A 686 8.11 40.63 -13.49
C ASN A 686 9.16 41.71 -13.77
N ASP A 687 10.34 41.30 -14.21
CA ASP A 687 10.99 41.93 -15.35
C ASP A 687 11.68 40.83 -16.22
N VAL A 688 10.98 40.50 -17.33
CA VAL A 688 11.45 40.29 -18.73
C VAL A 688 12.68 39.35 -18.94
N ASN A 689 12.66 38.20 -19.63
CA ASN A 689 11.78 37.63 -20.66
C ASN A 689 11.97 36.08 -20.81
N GLU A 690 10.82 35.39 -20.95
CA GLU A 690 10.43 34.30 -21.89
C GLU A 690 11.35 33.08 -22.14
N ALA A 691 10.87 31.83 -22.27
CA ALA A 691 9.58 31.17 -22.04
C ALA A 691 9.79 29.66 -22.26
N THR A 692 9.17 28.78 -21.48
CA THR A 692 8.20 27.79 -21.99
C THR A 692 7.56 27.03 -20.82
N SER A 693 6.31 26.69 -21.06
CA SER A 693 5.22 26.42 -20.13
C SER A 693 5.18 24.97 -19.64
N GLU A 694 5.04 24.79 -18.33
CA GLU A 694 4.34 23.65 -17.76
C GLU A 694 3.05 24.15 -17.11
N GLU A 695 1.95 23.50 -17.48
CA GLU A 695 0.64 23.69 -16.88
C GLU A 695 0.75 23.47 -15.36
N ALA A 696 0.34 24.47 -14.59
CA ALA A 696 0.22 24.32 -13.15
C ALA A 696 -0.90 23.32 -12.87
N GLU A 697 -0.54 22.06 -12.61
CA GLU A 697 -1.42 21.13 -11.92
C GLU A 697 -1.83 21.78 -10.59
N VAL A 698 -3.13 22.03 -10.47
CA VAL A 698 -3.76 22.37 -9.19
C VAL A 698 -3.59 21.15 -8.30
N VAL A 699 -2.59 21.22 -7.42
CA VAL A 699 -2.33 20.22 -6.38
C VAL A 699 -3.53 20.24 -5.44
N GLU A 700 -4.46 19.29 -5.60
CA GLU A 700 -5.35 18.92 -4.50
C GLU A 700 -4.48 18.33 -3.39
N GLU A 701 -4.30 19.10 -2.32
CA GLU A 701 -3.76 18.60 -1.06
C GLU A 701 -4.66 17.48 -0.52
N VAL A 702 -4.20 16.24 -0.68
CA VAL A 702 -4.65 15.13 0.16
C VAL A 702 -3.98 15.33 1.52
N LEU A 703 -4.69 15.94 2.46
CA LEU A 703 -4.22 16.24 3.82
C LEU A 703 -4.84 15.30 4.86
N ASN A 704 -3.94 14.66 5.63
CA ASN A 704 -4.05 14.13 7.00
C ASN A 704 -4.86 12.84 7.27
N GLY A 705 -4.17 11.78 7.71
CA GLY A 705 -4.74 10.55 8.28
C GLY A 705 -4.59 10.42 9.82
N LEU A 706 -4.80 9.22 10.36
CA LEU A 706 -4.83 8.88 11.80
C LEU A 706 -3.42 8.55 12.36
N THR A 707 -3.07 9.12 13.51
CA THR A 707 -1.90 8.77 14.35
C THR A 707 -2.23 7.66 15.36
N GLY A 708 -1.31 6.82 15.80
CA GLY A 708 -1.51 6.03 17.04
C GLY A 708 -1.31 4.52 16.86
N SER A 709 -1.87 3.69 17.75
CA SER A 709 -1.68 2.23 17.73
C SER A 709 -2.72 1.53 16.84
N VAL A 710 -2.53 0.23 16.57
CA VAL A 710 -3.47 -0.63 15.80
C VAL A 710 -4.91 -0.61 16.36
N ASN A 711 -5.09 -0.20 17.63
CA ASN A 711 -6.37 -0.19 18.34
C ASN A 711 -6.81 1.25 18.73
N HIS A 712 -6.00 2.27 18.41
CA HIS A 712 -6.19 3.62 18.92
C HIS A 712 -5.64 4.68 17.97
N GLY A 713 -6.53 5.41 17.29
CA GLY A 713 -6.21 6.53 16.41
C GLY A 713 -6.34 7.90 17.09
N HIS A 714 -5.50 8.85 16.73
CA HIS A 714 -5.51 10.26 17.06
C HIS A 714 -5.42 11.08 15.79
N PHE A 715 -6.40 11.95 15.53
CA PHE A 715 -6.33 12.93 14.46
C PHE A 715 -6.02 14.28 15.09
N SER A 716 -5.00 15.00 14.64
CA SER A 716 -4.73 16.35 15.14
C SER A 716 -4.52 17.34 13.99
N LYS A 717 -5.22 18.48 14.02
CA LYS A 717 -4.98 19.58 13.07
C LYS A 717 -4.62 20.85 13.83
N THR A 718 -3.47 21.41 13.46
CA THR A 718 -2.95 22.65 14.04
C THR A 718 -3.40 23.85 13.22
N PHE A 719 -3.98 24.84 13.89
CA PHE A 719 -4.38 26.12 13.33
C PHE A 719 -3.48 27.21 13.92
N ARG A 720 -2.90 28.05 13.06
CA ARG A 720 -1.99 29.12 13.46
C ARG A 720 -2.65 30.48 13.21
N THR A 721 -2.58 31.38 14.19
CA THR A 721 -3.06 32.76 14.07
C THR A 721 -2.00 33.68 13.46
N LYS A 722 -2.43 34.78 12.84
CA LYS A 722 -1.54 35.84 12.28
C LYS A 722 -0.73 36.61 13.33
N GLU A 723 -1.21 36.70 14.57
CA GLU A 723 -0.49 37.35 15.67
C GLU A 723 0.32 36.30 16.46
N GLN A 724 1.40 36.71 17.13
CA GLN A 724 2.18 35.87 18.07
C GLN A 724 1.23 35.32 19.16
N GLY A 725 0.56 34.24 18.85
CA GLY A 725 -0.46 33.59 19.65
C GLY A 725 -0.25 32.09 19.61
N PHE A 726 -0.71 31.41 20.66
CA PHE A 726 -0.55 29.98 20.81
C PHE A 726 -1.30 29.23 19.69
N PRO A 727 -0.67 28.25 19.01
CA PRO A 727 -1.35 27.45 18.01
C PRO A 727 -2.53 26.70 18.63
N LEU A 728 -3.67 26.68 17.94
CA LEU A 728 -4.81 25.87 18.35
C LEU A 728 -4.66 24.47 17.75
N LEU A 729 -4.44 23.46 18.59
CA LEU A 729 -4.44 22.05 18.18
C LEU A 729 -5.81 21.44 18.47
N ILE A 730 -6.53 21.03 17.43
CA ILE A 730 -7.76 20.26 17.60
C ILE A 730 -7.40 18.79 17.42
N SER A 731 -7.60 17.99 18.47
CA SER A 731 -7.31 16.56 18.48
C SER A 731 -8.58 15.73 18.69
N PHE A 732 -8.75 14.68 17.90
CA PHE A 732 -9.80 13.67 18.03
C PHE A 732 -9.15 12.33 18.34
N SER A 733 -9.83 11.51 19.13
CA SER A 733 -9.38 10.15 19.46
C SER A 733 -10.42 9.15 19.00
N VAL A 734 -9.98 8.15 18.25
CA VAL A 734 -10.79 7.02 17.76
C VAL A 734 -10.26 5.78 18.47
N ARG A 735 -11.08 5.17 19.33
CA ARG A 735 -10.76 3.85 19.92
C ARG A 735 -11.42 2.78 19.07
N GLN A 736 -10.64 1.81 18.60
CA GLN A 736 -11.16 0.56 18.08
C GLN A 736 -10.96 -0.48 19.18
N ASP A 737 -12.03 -0.77 19.93
CA ASP A 737 -12.03 -1.94 20.81
C ASP A 737 -12.12 -3.20 19.93
N TYR A 738 -11.29 -4.19 20.27
CA TYR A 738 -11.27 -5.51 19.65
C TYR A 738 -12.10 -6.51 20.43
#